data_AF-A0A368TFP1-F1
#
_entry.id   AF-A0A368TFP1-F1
#
_cell.length_a   1.000
_cell.length_b   1.000
_cell.length_c   1.000
_cell.angle_alpha   90.00
_cell.angle_beta   90.00
_cell.angle_gamma   90.00
#
_symmetry.space_group_name_H-M   'P 1'
#
loop_
_entity.id
_entity.type
_entity.pdbx_description
1 polymer ?
#
loop_
_entity_poly.entity_id
_entity_poly.type
_entity_poly.pdbx_seq_one_letter_code
_entity_poly.pdbx_strand_id
1 'polypeptide(L)'
;MNKKNIGKKQVALVLSIVAMAILISAAGLAVAESDSVFDLLGQRAADVAKEKLPFVYGNPNILAMSDAGHVIVGGKVGGKTTEECIDGVIAPSGCTIGKGNLLLIHRSKEKPLWFAFFNKSSGECVYLEVDSSVFDMTATEVKALSDDEVFTKIAKANVDADELFANPESWPKVFGGNEFSIITIANVWAKGAPYEFLKAAEFHNHICPGLTSGYLIIEYLDENLPLQSNQNYEIIGCPPWCKDDAFQVIFDKTVGKRFVAMHLTPEDSAQLPEYYAGPGKGGVAGIFIRWDKTTDTGHGLVLAYNRTKATEVSDIDPSLAPHKSVRKLKTLLALMDYFDQPELFVTTVQEFDLNSTAELMELKYAGNNPYVVLGLLPDPALANLVGPDNIAVDNLLGWRAAEIAKEKISFDKYDLEVLAMTDSGYAIVGGEAGGKTTEKCVDGVIASTGCTIGNGNLLLLHRSKEQPLWFAFFNNATGEFLYLEVDNSVFELSTGEFNALSDEEVFTTIVKEKISAEEIFNHQEEWNAKKNAKVFNGNEFSLITIANVWAAGAPYEFLKAVEFHNHVCPGLSSGYVIVRYLDENLPLQSSSDKYEIIGCPIWCKDDAIQVIFDKTVGKRYVATLLTDEDKAQLPRVAGIYIRWNGTTNTGDGLVLKSDSTPAKAKYGYNFTSDFSWIGKLSRALFYGAHFDEPELFVSTMHEFTVNSTEEIQKLKYAGVNPYVELGLLNQSTP
;
A
#
# COMPACT_ATOMS: atom_id res chain seq x y z
N MET A 1 47.48 90.07 -22.94
CA MET A 1 46.51 88.96 -22.79
C MET A 1 46.48 88.16 -24.08
N ASN A 2 47.04 86.96 -24.06
CA ASN A 2 47.28 86.11 -25.23
C ASN A 2 45.97 85.53 -25.79
N LYS A 3 45.62 85.91 -27.02
CA LYS A 3 44.65 85.18 -27.87
C LYS A 3 45.31 83.88 -28.35
N LYS A 4 44.89 82.74 -27.81
CA LYS A 4 45.28 81.43 -28.34
C LYS A 4 44.47 81.14 -29.61
N ASN A 5 45.18 81.13 -30.74
CA ASN A 5 44.73 80.58 -32.01
C ASN A 5 44.37 79.10 -31.84
N ILE A 6 43.08 78.78 -31.88
CA ILE A 6 42.61 77.40 -32.06
C ILE A 6 42.92 77.03 -33.51
N GLY A 7 43.92 76.18 -33.69
CA GLY A 7 44.41 75.80 -35.01
C GLY A 7 43.36 75.04 -35.81
N LYS A 8 43.28 75.33 -37.12
CA LYS A 8 42.41 74.66 -38.11
C LYS A 8 42.39 73.12 -38.04
N LYS A 9 43.41 72.49 -37.44
CA LYS A 9 43.47 71.04 -37.20
C LYS A 9 42.49 70.54 -36.12
N GLN A 10 42.17 71.32 -35.09
CA GLN A 10 41.21 70.91 -34.04
C GLN A 10 39.76 71.01 -34.54
N VAL A 11 39.45 72.00 -35.39
CA VAL A 11 38.12 72.13 -36.01
C VAL A 11 37.88 71.01 -37.04
N ALA A 12 38.90 70.61 -37.80
CA ALA A 12 38.81 69.48 -38.72
C ALA A 12 38.62 68.14 -38.00
N LEU A 13 39.27 67.93 -36.85
CA LEU A 13 39.11 66.71 -36.04
C LEU A 13 37.71 66.61 -35.43
N VAL A 14 37.16 67.72 -34.92
CA VAL A 14 35.81 67.76 -34.34
C VAL A 14 34.74 67.58 -35.42
N LEU A 15 34.90 68.20 -36.60
CA LEU A 15 34.00 67.97 -37.74
C LEU A 15 34.08 66.53 -38.27
N SER A 16 35.26 65.90 -38.23
CA SER A 16 35.41 64.50 -38.65
C SER A 16 34.79 63.53 -37.64
N ILE A 17 34.86 63.81 -36.33
CA ILE A 17 34.20 63.02 -35.28
C ILE A 17 32.68 63.19 -35.34
N VAL A 18 32.18 64.40 -35.59
CA VAL A 18 30.74 64.65 -35.75
C VAL A 18 30.22 64.06 -37.06
N ALA A 19 30.97 64.14 -38.16
CA ALA A 19 30.60 63.48 -39.42
C ALA A 19 30.66 61.95 -39.32
N MET A 20 31.61 61.41 -38.56
CA MET A 20 31.71 59.96 -38.29
C MET A 20 30.62 59.49 -37.32
N ALA A 21 30.23 60.30 -36.33
CA ALA A 21 29.08 60.03 -35.47
C ALA A 21 27.74 60.13 -36.23
N ILE A 22 27.61 61.08 -37.17
CA ILE A 22 26.44 61.20 -38.06
C ILE A 22 26.40 60.04 -39.07
N LEU A 23 27.55 59.60 -39.59
CA LEU A 23 27.66 58.42 -40.45
C LEU A 23 27.44 57.10 -39.70
N ILE A 24 27.78 57.03 -38.40
CA ILE A 24 27.46 55.87 -37.53
C ILE A 24 25.98 55.89 -37.10
N SER A 25 25.33 57.06 -37.04
CA SER A 25 23.87 57.14 -36.84
C SER A 25 23.07 56.98 -38.14
N ALA A 26 23.67 57.20 -39.31
CA ALA A 26 23.03 57.08 -40.63
C ALA A 26 23.33 55.75 -41.34
N ALA A 27 24.42 55.06 -40.98
CA ALA A 27 24.49 53.62 -41.08
C ALA A 27 23.65 53.04 -39.94
N GLY A 28 22.33 53.21 -40.04
CA GLY A 28 21.43 52.30 -39.35
C GLY A 28 21.95 50.90 -39.60
N LEU A 29 22.05 50.09 -38.55
CA LEU A 29 22.21 48.66 -38.74
C LEU A 29 21.15 48.27 -39.76
N ALA A 30 21.57 48.01 -40.99
CA ALA A 30 20.79 47.18 -41.88
C ALA A 30 20.82 45.81 -41.20
N VAL A 31 19.94 45.64 -40.22
CA VAL A 31 19.48 44.32 -39.78
C VAL A 31 19.04 43.69 -41.08
N ALA A 32 19.76 42.66 -41.52
CA ALA A 32 19.35 41.90 -42.68
C ALA A 32 17.88 41.56 -42.47
N GLU A 33 17.02 41.96 -43.41
CA GLU A 33 15.59 41.67 -43.28
C GLU A 33 15.45 40.16 -43.11
N SER A 34 14.83 39.75 -42.01
CA SER A 34 14.56 38.35 -41.78
C SER A 34 13.51 37.88 -42.78
N ASP A 35 13.85 36.80 -43.49
CA ASP A 35 12.93 36.09 -44.38
C ASP A 35 12.03 35.10 -43.59
N SER A 36 12.18 35.01 -42.27
CA SER A 36 11.34 34.18 -41.42
C SER A 36 10.04 34.88 -41.02
N VAL A 37 8.92 34.17 -41.20
CA VAL A 37 7.63 34.58 -40.67
C VAL A 37 7.63 34.63 -39.15
N PHE A 38 8.26 33.67 -38.46
CA PHE A 38 8.20 33.59 -37.00
C PHE A 38 9.01 34.70 -36.33
N ASP A 39 10.21 34.99 -36.82
CA ASP A 39 10.97 36.15 -36.36
C ASP A 39 10.20 37.45 -36.62
N LEU A 40 9.60 37.62 -37.81
CA LEU A 40 8.76 38.77 -38.11
C LEU A 40 7.55 38.89 -37.17
N LEU A 41 6.88 37.79 -36.81
CA LEU A 41 5.76 37.80 -35.87
C LEU A 41 6.18 38.28 -34.48
N GLY A 42 7.33 37.82 -33.99
CA GLY A 42 7.90 38.31 -32.73
C GLY A 42 8.23 39.80 -32.79
N GLN A 43 8.84 40.25 -33.89
CA GLN A 43 9.18 41.66 -34.08
C GLN A 43 7.93 42.54 -34.08
N ARG A 44 6.93 42.13 -34.85
CA ARG A 44 5.68 42.84 -35.01
C ARG A 44 4.89 42.91 -33.70
N ALA A 45 4.84 41.81 -32.93
CA ALA A 45 4.19 41.80 -31.64
C ALA A 45 4.82 42.82 -30.67
N ALA A 46 6.15 42.89 -30.65
CA ALA A 46 6.87 43.84 -29.80
C ALA A 46 6.69 45.30 -30.25
N ASP A 47 6.62 45.57 -31.55
CA ASP A 47 6.40 46.93 -32.06
C ASP A 47 4.97 47.41 -31.81
N VAL A 48 3.95 46.56 -32.02
CA VAL A 48 2.56 46.85 -31.60
C VAL A 48 2.49 47.10 -30.10
N ALA A 49 3.21 46.30 -29.31
CA ALA A 49 3.30 46.50 -27.87
C ALA A 49 3.92 47.86 -27.53
N LYS A 50 5.02 48.30 -28.16
CA LYS A 50 5.59 49.64 -27.92
C LYS A 50 4.63 50.76 -28.28
N GLU A 51 3.83 50.62 -29.34
CA GLU A 51 2.85 51.65 -29.70
C GLU A 51 1.77 51.77 -28.62
N LYS A 52 1.20 50.64 -28.19
CA LYS A 52 0.09 50.61 -27.23
C LYS A 52 0.55 50.77 -25.77
N LEU A 53 1.79 50.43 -25.49
CA LEU A 53 2.47 50.49 -24.21
C LEU A 53 3.80 51.22 -24.43
N PRO A 54 3.84 52.56 -24.48
CA PRO A 54 5.03 53.31 -24.86
C PRO A 54 6.22 52.99 -23.95
N PHE A 55 7.15 52.19 -24.47
CA PHE A 55 8.42 51.84 -23.83
C PHE A 55 9.56 51.88 -24.85
N VAL A 56 10.79 52.06 -24.36
CA VAL A 56 12.01 52.09 -25.16
C VAL A 56 12.75 50.75 -25.10
N TYR A 57 13.59 50.47 -26.08
CA TYR A 57 14.45 49.29 -26.11
C TYR A 57 15.21 49.12 -24.79
N GLY A 58 15.15 47.91 -24.21
CA GLY A 58 15.89 47.55 -23.01
C GLY A 58 15.34 48.16 -21.71
N ASN A 59 14.10 48.66 -21.71
CA ASN A 59 13.46 49.17 -20.50
C ASN A 59 13.31 48.04 -19.44
N PRO A 60 13.91 48.18 -18.25
CA PRO A 60 13.87 47.14 -17.20
C PRO A 60 12.48 46.98 -16.55
N ASN A 61 11.54 47.87 -16.84
CA ASN A 61 10.17 47.80 -16.34
C ASN A 61 9.23 46.97 -17.23
N ILE A 62 9.74 46.49 -18.37
CA ILE A 62 8.97 45.68 -19.30
C ILE A 62 9.27 44.21 -19.08
N LEU A 63 8.21 43.43 -18.88
CA LEU A 63 8.20 41.98 -18.92
C LEU A 63 7.55 41.53 -20.23
N ALA A 64 8.30 40.80 -21.05
CA ALA A 64 7.75 40.06 -22.17
C ALA A 64 7.41 38.62 -21.74
N MET A 65 6.28 38.10 -22.19
CA MET A 65 5.84 36.73 -21.97
C MET A 65 5.34 36.15 -23.28
N SER A 66 5.62 34.87 -23.55
CA SER A 66 5.11 34.18 -24.72
C SER A 66 5.16 32.67 -24.51
N ASP A 67 4.34 31.91 -25.22
CA ASP A 67 4.48 30.45 -25.33
C ASP A 67 5.31 30.00 -26.56
N ALA A 68 5.99 30.95 -27.22
CA ALA A 68 6.97 30.70 -28.24
C ALA A 68 8.04 29.70 -27.76
N GLY A 69 8.42 28.77 -28.64
CA GLY A 69 9.30 27.65 -28.33
C GLY A 69 8.56 26.39 -27.81
N HIS A 70 7.34 26.53 -27.31
CA HIS A 70 6.50 25.38 -26.93
C HIS A 70 5.42 25.06 -27.97
N VAL A 71 4.87 26.08 -28.62
CA VAL A 71 3.87 25.93 -29.67
C VAL A 71 4.51 25.38 -30.95
N ILE A 72 3.90 24.34 -31.51
CA ILE A 72 4.25 23.75 -32.81
C ILE A 72 3.10 23.99 -33.78
N VAL A 73 3.36 24.75 -34.84
CA VAL A 73 2.33 25.15 -35.80
C VAL A 73 2.31 24.25 -37.03
N GLY A 74 1.14 24.12 -37.69
CA GLY A 74 0.96 23.29 -38.89
C GLY A 74 0.43 21.87 -38.65
N GLY A 75 0.10 21.50 -37.41
CA GLY A 75 -0.83 20.40 -37.07
C GLY A 75 -0.42 18.96 -37.46
N LYS A 76 0.83 18.71 -37.85
CA LYS A 76 1.34 17.36 -38.21
C LYS A 76 2.66 17.05 -37.52
N VAL A 77 3.03 15.78 -37.48
CA VAL A 77 4.38 15.33 -37.09
C VAL A 77 5.40 16.07 -37.97
N GLY A 78 6.33 16.80 -37.36
CA GLY A 78 7.29 17.66 -38.08
C GLY A 78 6.80 19.09 -38.36
N GLY A 79 5.80 19.60 -37.64
CA GLY A 79 5.35 21.00 -37.72
C GLY A 79 6.45 22.04 -37.43
N LYS A 80 6.21 23.30 -37.78
CA LYS A 80 7.19 24.39 -37.66
C LYS A 80 7.32 24.82 -36.18
N THR A 81 8.55 25.02 -35.71
CA THR A 81 8.81 25.56 -34.36
C THR A 81 8.60 27.07 -34.34
N THR A 82 8.37 27.61 -33.13
CA THR A 82 8.13 29.05 -32.90
C THR A 82 9.30 29.73 -32.19
N GLU A 83 10.47 29.09 -32.16
CA GLU A 83 11.66 29.58 -31.43
C GLU A 83 12.18 30.91 -32.01
N GLU A 84 12.08 31.10 -33.32
CA GLU A 84 12.46 32.35 -33.99
C GLU A 84 11.60 33.55 -33.55
N CYS A 85 10.38 33.34 -33.06
CA CYS A 85 9.58 34.41 -32.46
C CYS A 85 10.26 35.01 -31.23
N ILE A 86 11.07 34.23 -30.50
CA ILE A 86 11.80 34.68 -29.31
C ILE A 86 12.85 35.72 -29.73
N ASP A 87 13.62 35.43 -30.77
CA ASP A 87 14.60 36.36 -31.35
C ASP A 87 13.91 37.64 -31.85
N GLY A 88 12.77 37.44 -32.52
CA GLY A 88 11.92 38.52 -32.99
C GLY A 88 11.39 39.42 -31.88
N VAL A 89 11.08 38.89 -30.69
CA VAL A 89 10.70 39.71 -29.52
C VAL A 89 11.91 40.44 -28.94
N ILE A 90 13.07 39.76 -28.84
CA ILE A 90 14.30 40.29 -28.24
C ILE A 90 14.81 41.52 -28.99
N ALA A 91 14.91 41.45 -30.32
CA ALA A 91 15.51 42.50 -31.15
C ALA A 91 14.88 43.90 -30.97
N PRO A 92 13.55 44.07 -31.04
CA PRO A 92 12.88 45.36 -30.84
C PRO A 92 12.67 45.72 -29.37
N SER A 93 12.37 44.76 -28.49
CA SER A 93 12.01 45.08 -27.09
C SER A 93 13.23 45.26 -26.19
N GLY A 94 14.32 44.53 -26.47
CA GLY A 94 15.48 44.41 -25.59
C GLY A 94 15.23 43.58 -24.32
N CYS A 95 14.05 42.96 -24.18
CA CYS A 95 13.74 41.97 -23.16
C CYS A 95 14.47 40.66 -23.47
N THR A 96 15.09 40.03 -22.47
CA THR A 96 15.86 38.80 -22.67
C THR A 96 15.74 37.89 -21.45
N ILE A 97 15.92 36.58 -21.66
CA ILE A 97 15.95 35.59 -20.59
C ILE A 97 17.02 35.95 -19.54
N GLY A 98 18.23 36.34 -19.99
CA GLY A 98 19.33 36.69 -19.09
C GLY A 98 19.11 37.96 -18.26
N LYS A 99 18.21 38.86 -18.68
CA LYS A 99 17.78 40.02 -17.87
C LYS A 99 16.59 39.67 -16.95
N GLY A 100 16.09 38.44 -17.00
CA GLY A 100 14.94 37.99 -16.23
C GLY A 100 13.63 38.68 -16.61
N ASN A 101 13.52 39.27 -17.81
CA ASN A 101 12.36 40.05 -18.24
C ASN A 101 11.77 39.58 -19.58
N LEU A 102 12.09 38.36 -19.97
CA LEU A 102 11.43 37.57 -21.01
C LEU A 102 11.18 36.17 -20.43
N LEU A 103 9.92 35.77 -20.27
CA LEU A 103 9.52 34.47 -19.74
C LEU A 103 8.82 33.65 -20.83
N LEU A 104 9.25 32.40 -20.99
CA LEU A 104 8.70 31.43 -21.94
C LEU A 104 7.72 30.53 -21.20
N ILE A 105 6.44 30.77 -21.39
CA ILE A 105 5.36 30.13 -20.64
C ILE A 105 5.00 28.81 -21.32
N HIS A 106 5.26 27.70 -20.62
CA HIS A 106 4.98 26.36 -21.11
C HIS A 106 3.49 26.14 -21.29
N ARG A 107 3.09 25.65 -22.47
CA ARG A 107 1.71 25.23 -22.77
C ARG A 107 1.74 24.02 -23.71
N SER A 108 0.57 23.40 -23.89
CA SER A 108 0.41 22.34 -24.90
C SER A 108 0.79 22.87 -26.28
N LYS A 109 1.52 22.08 -27.07
CA LYS A 109 2.07 22.49 -28.37
C LYS A 109 1.01 22.93 -29.40
N GLU A 110 -0.25 22.58 -29.18
CA GLU A 110 -1.40 22.86 -30.05
C GLU A 110 -2.14 24.16 -29.70
N LYS A 111 -1.71 24.85 -28.63
CA LYS A 111 -2.34 26.12 -28.23
C LYS A 111 -1.97 27.25 -29.20
N PRO A 112 -2.83 28.28 -29.37
CA PRO A 112 -2.51 29.43 -30.20
C PRO A 112 -1.23 30.14 -29.72
N LEU A 113 -0.37 30.54 -30.65
CA LEU A 113 0.81 31.36 -30.35
C LEU A 113 0.38 32.75 -29.86
N TRP A 114 0.92 33.21 -28.74
CA TRP A 114 0.64 34.54 -28.20
C TRP A 114 1.87 35.24 -27.63
N PHE A 115 1.73 36.55 -27.48
CA PHE A 115 2.71 37.44 -26.87
C PHE A 115 2.01 38.35 -25.87
N ALA A 116 2.65 38.63 -24.75
CA ALA A 116 2.20 39.65 -23.81
C ALA A 116 3.36 40.53 -23.34
N PHE A 117 3.09 41.81 -23.14
CA PHE A 117 4.04 42.80 -22.67
C PHE A 117 3.43 43.58 -21.53
N PHE A 118 4.03 43.49 -20.35
CA PHE A 118 3.57 44.15 -19.15
C PHE A 118 4.57 45.24 -18.72
N ASN A 119 4.06 46.41 -18.34
CA ASN A 119 4.85 47.50 -17.79
C ASN A 119 4.56 47.69 -16.30
N LYS A 120 5.51 47.31 -15.44
CA LYS A 120 5.33 47.42 -13.99
C LYS A 120 5.20 48.85 -13.46
N SER A 121 5.59 49.87 -14.23
CA SER A 121 5.43 51.27 -13.81
C SER A 121 4.02 51.81 -14.00
N SER A 122 3.26 51.25 -14.96
CA SER A 122 1.90 51.71 -15.25
C SER A 122 0.83 50.68 -14.92
N GLY A 123 1.21 49.43 -14.64
CA GLY A 123 0.26 48.34 -14.44
C GLY A 123 -0.37 47.81 -15.74
N GLU A 124 -0.03 48.38 -16.89
CA GLU A 124 -0.67 48.06 -18.17
C GLU A 124 -0.02 46.84 -18.83
N CYS A 125 -0.85 45.97 -19.40
CA CYS A 125 -0.45 44.80 -20.16
C CYS A 125 -1.09 44.82 -21.55
N VAL A 126 -0.28 44.55 -22.58
CA VAL A 126 -0.73 44.32 -23.96
C VAL A 126 -0.62 42.84 -24.27
N TYR A 127 -1.68 42.25 -24.80
CA TYR A 127 -1.75 40.85 -25.24
C TYR A 127 -2.03 40.78 -26.74
N LEU A 128 -1.33 39.89 -27.42
CA LEU A 128 -1.48 39.61 -28.84
C LEU A 128 -1.60 38.11 -29.08
N GLU A 129 -2.59 37.67 -29.84
CA GLU A 129 -2.76 36.28 -30.25
C GLU A 129 -2.67 36.18 -31.78
N VAL A 130 -1.79 35.33 -32.28
CA VAL A 130 -1.49 35.24 -33.72
C VAL A 130 -2.59 34.48 -34.46
N ASP A 131 -2.99 34.98 -35.63
CA ASP A 131 -3.87 34.26 -36.54
C ASP A 131 -3.15 33.08 -37.19
N SER A 132 -3.68 31.87 -37.03
CA SER A 132 -3.05 30.67 -37.59
C SER A 132 -2.91 30.67 -39.12
N SER A 133 -3.69 31.49 -39.83
CA SER A 133 -3.62 31.60 -41.29
C SER A 133 -2.30 32.19 -41.78
N VAL A 134 -1.57 32.95 -40.94
CA VAL A 134 -0.30 33.57 -41.36
C VAL A 134 0.89 32.61 -41.31
N PHE A 135 0.76 31.43 -40.69
CA PHE A 135 1.87 30.50 -40.50
C PHE A 135 2.38 29.86 -41.79
N ASP A 136 1.56 29.84 -42.85
CA ASP A 136 1.91 29.27 -44.17
C ASP A 136 2.18 30.34 -45.25
N MET A 137 2.13 31.61 -44.87
CA MET A 137 2.50 32.73 -45.73
C MET A 137 4.03 32.88 -45.81
N THR A 138 4.49 33.69 -46.74
CA THR A 138 5.89 34.17 -46.81
C THR A 138 6.07 35.43 -45.97
N ALA A 139 7.30 35.74 -45.55
CA ALA A 139 7.58 36.95 -44.78
C ALA A 139 7.13 38.24 -45.52
N THR A 140 7.25 38.29 -46.85
CA THR A 140 6.77 39.42 -47.66
C THR A 140 5.25 39.58 -47.59
N GLU A 141 4.49 38.47 -47.65
CA GLU A 141 3.03 38.51 -47.55
C GLU A 141 2.59 38.95 -46.15
N VAL A 142 3.23 38.45 -45.09
CA VAL A 142 2.94 38.87 -43.70
C VAL A 142 3.29 40.34 -43.45
N LYS A 143 4.38 40.86 -44.04
CA LYS A 143 4.74 42.29 -43.97
C LYS A 143 3.67 43.21 -44.57
N ALA A 144 2.93 42.75 -45.58
CA ALA A 144 1.91 43.54 -46.26
C ALA A 144 0.56 43.60 -45.51
N LEU A 145 0.32 42.69 -44.56
CA LEU A 145 -0.88 42.67 -43.73
C LEU A 145 -0.89 43.82 -42.73
N SER A 146 -2.07 44.25 -42.29
CA SER A 146 -2.27 45.09 -41.10
C SER A 146 -2.17 44.27 -39.81
N ASP A 147 -2.05 44.93 -38.65
CA ASP A 147 -1.91 44.20 -37.38
C ASP A 147 -3.15 43.36 -37.04
N ASP A 148 -4.35 43.86 -37.38
CA ASP A 148 -5.61 43.14 -37.17
C ASP A 148 -5.79 41.92 -38.10
N GLU A 149 -5.00 41.83 -39.18
CA GLU A 149 -4.94 40.65 -40.05
C GLU A 149 -3.87 39.65 -39.59
N VAL A 150 -2.87 40.08 -38.83
CA VAL A 150 -1.83 39.21 -38.27
C VAL A 150 -2.25 38.61 -36.93
N PHE A 151 -2.98 39.38 -36.12
CA PHE A 151 -3.40 38.97 -34.79
C PHE A 151 -4.91 38.86 -34.71
N THR A 152 -5.42 37.70 -34.31
CA THR A 152 -6.85 37.50 -34.01
C THR A 152 -7.30 38.31 -32.80
N LYS A 153 -6.34 38.73 -31.97
CA LYS A 153 -6.60 39.55 -30.80
C LYS A 153 -5.45 40.49 -30.53
N ILE A 154 -5.78 41.76 -30.32
CA ILE A 154 -4.88 42.76 -29.73
C ILE A 154 -5.65 43.44 -28.61
N ALA A 155 -5.22 43.23 -27.38
CA ALA A 155 -5.90 43.75 -26.19
C ALA A 155 -4.92 44.50 -25.30
N LYS A 156 -5.42 45.55 -24.64
CA LYS A 156 -4.71 46.28 -23.59
C LYS A 156 -5.60 46.36 -22.36
N ALA A 157 -5.05 46.06 -21.20
CA ALA A 157 -5.76 46.20 -19.93
C ALA A 157 -4.78 46.54 -18.80
N ASN A 158 -5.27 47.26 -17.80
CA ASN A 158 -4.58 47.39 -16.53
C ASN A 158 -4.71 46.08 -15.74
N VAL A 159 -3.59 45.57 -15.26
CA VAL A 159 -3.47 44.32 -14.51
C VAL A 159 -2.77 44.52 -13.17
N ASP A 160 -2.58 45.76 -12.75
CA ASP A 160 -1.95 46.11 -11.48
C ASP A 160 -2.69 45.48 -10.30
N ALA A 161 -1.93 44.88 -9.37
CA ALA A 161 -2.51 44.20 -8.23
C ALA A 161 -3.35 45.13 -7.35
N ASP A 162 -2.88 46.35 -7.06
CA ASP A 162 -3.57 47.28 -6.17
C ASP A 162 -4.88 47.77 -6.82
N GLU A 163 -4.87 48.03 -8.13
CA GLU A 163 -6.08 48.34 -8.89
C GLU A 163 -7.09 47.18 -8.87
N LEU A 164 -6.63 45.95 -9.10
CA LEU A 164 -7.50 44.76 -9.06
C LEU A 164 -8.01 44.44 -7.64
N PHE A 165 -7.28 44.83 -6.59
CA PHE A 165 -7.74 44.69 -5.21
C PHE A 165 -8.79 45.75 -4.87
N ALA A 166 -8.60 47.00 -5.32
CA ALA A 166 -9.55 48.09 -5.11
C ALA A 166 -10.83 47.90 -5.95
N ASN A 167 -10.70 47.37 -7.16
CA ASN A 167 -11.78 47.23 -8.14
C ASN A 167 -11.86 45.78 -8.66
N PRO A 168 -12.26 44.80 -7.83
CA PRO A 168 -12.17 43.37 -8.18
C PRO A 168 -13.06 42.92 -9.35
N GLU A 169 -14.11 43.68 -9.67
CA GLU A 169 -14.95 43.47 -10.87
C GLU A 169 -14.23 43.84 -12.17
N SER A 170 -13.13 44.60 -12.10
CA SER A 170 -12.34 45.03 -13.25
C SER A 170 -11.42 43.95 -13.81
N TRP A 171 -11.42 42.74 -13.21
CA TRP A 171 -10.59 41.63 -13.65
C TRP A 171 -10.71 41.42 -15.18
N PRO A 172 -9.63 41.63 -15.95
CA PRO A 172 -9.69 41.59 -17.41
C PRO A 172 -10.14 40.22 -17.91
N LYS A 173 -10.86 40.21 -19.05
CA LYS A 173 -11.29 39.00 -19.79
C LYS A 173 -10.97 39.11 -21.27
N VAL A 174 -9.79 39.66 -21.56
CA VAL A 174 -9.38 40.08 -22.90
C VAL A 174 -8.10 39.40 -23.39
N PHE A 175 -7.54 38.44 -22.65
CA PHE A 175 -6.28 37.74 -22.99
C PHE A 175 -6.50 36.31 -23.49
N GLY A 176 -7.66 36.03 -24.08
CA GLY A 176 -7.91 34.73 -24.73
C GLY A 176 -7.95 33.54 -23.76
N GLY A 177 -8.30 33.78 -22.49
CA GLY A 177 -8.28 32.74 -21.46
C GLY A 177 -6.96 32.66 -20.68
N ASN A 178 -5.95 33.47 -21.03
CA ASN A 178 -4.66 33.55 -20.34
C ASN A 178 -4.64 34.52 -19.16
N GLU A 179 -5.78 35.07 -18.75
CA GLU A 179 -5.81 36.20 -17.80
C GLU A 179 -5.19 35.81 -16.47
N PHE A 180 -5.53 34.65 -15.93
CA PHE A 180 -4.92 34.21 -14.66
C PHE A 180 -3.41 33.97 -14.77
N SER A 181 -2.94 33.38 -15.88
CA SER A 181 -1.51 33.15 -16.13
C SER A 181 -0.73 34.47 -16.19
N ILE A 182 -1.11 35.35 -17.12
CA ILE A 182 -0.42 36.61 -17.39
C ILE A 182 -0.47 37.53 -16.18
N ILE A 183 -1.64 37.70 -15.55
CA ILE A 183 -1.81 38.63 -14.44
C ILE A 183 -1.01 38.17 -13.21
N THR A 184 -1.04 36.88 -12.89
CA THR A 184 -0.32 36.37 -11.71
C THR A 184 1.20 36.43 -11.91
N ILE A 185 1.70 36.03 -13.08
CA ILE A 185 3.14 36.09 -13.40
C ILE A 185 3.62 37.54 -13.42
N ALA A 186 2.88 38.44 -14.07
CA ALA A 186 3.26 39.86 -14.18
C ALA A 186 3.44 40.52 -12.81
N ASN A 187 2.48 40.35 -11.90
CA ASN A 187 2.50 40.98 -10.58
C ASN A 187 3.55 40.35 -9.65
N VAL A 188 3.73 39.03 -9.70
CA VAL A 188 4.76 38.33 -8.91
C VAL A 188 6.17 38.69 -9.41
N TRP A 189 6.36 38.80 -10.73
CA TRP A 189 7.59 39.32 -11.32
C TRP A 189 7.84 40.78 -10.90
N ALA A 190 6.80 41.63 -10.94
CA ALA A 190 6.90 43.03 -10.53
C ALA A 190 7.33 43.20 -9.06
N LYS A 191 6.85 42.31 -8.19
CA LYS A 191 7.20 42.24 -6.77
C LYS A 191 8.63 41.71 -6.53
N GLY A 192 9.30 41.17 -7.55
CA GLY A 192 10.70 40.74 -7.47
C GLY A 192 10.87 39.28 -7.09
N ALA A 193 10.03 38.40 -7.62
CA ALA A 193 10.14 36.97 -7.37
C ALA A 193 11.53 36.37 -7.68
N PRO A 194 11.99 35.39 -6.88
CA PRO A 194 13.22 34.65 -7.15
C PRO A 194 13.20 33.99 -8.53
N TYR A 195 14.38 33.91 -9.15
CA TYR A 195 14.53 33.38 -10.50
C TYR A 195 14.03 31.93 -10.62
N GLU A 196 14.39 31.07 -9.66
CA GLU A 196 13.99 29.66 -9.68
C GLU A 196 12.48 29.46 -9.49
N PHE A 197 11.82 30.34 -8.73
CA PHE A 197 10.36 30.37 -8.62
C PHE A 197 9.70 30.77 -9.94
N LEU A 198 10.28 31.75 -10.65
CA LEU A 198 9.82 32.12 -12.00
C LEU A 198 10.04 30.99 -13.01
N LYS A 199 11.12 30.20 -12.90
CA LYS A 199 11.30 28.99 -13.73
C LYS A 199 10.21 27.96 -13.47
N ALA A 200 9.84 27.74 -12.21
CA ALA A 200 8.73 26.87 -11.84
C ALA A 200 7.39 27.39 -12.42
N ALA A 201 7.19 28.71 -12.40
CA ALA A 201 6.01 29.36 -12.99
C ALA A 201 5.95 29.24 -14.52
N GLU A 202 7.09 29.36 -15.22
CA GLU A 202 7.18 29.12 -16.66
C GLU A 202 6.72 27.69 -17.00
N PHE A 203 7.14 26.68 -16.24
CA PHE A 203 6.72 25.29 -16.44
C PHE A 203 5.25 25.04 -16.06
N HIS A 204 4.82 25.51 -14.88
CA HIS A 204 3.46 25.34 -14.38
C HIS A 204 2.43 26.20 -15.12
N ASN A 205 2.90 27.15 -15.93
CA ASN A 205 2.17 28.09 -16.79
C ASN A 205 1.42 29.24 -16.08
N HIS A 206 1.36 29.24 -14.76
CA HIS A 206 0.76 30.32 -13.97
C HIS A 206 1.30 30.25 -12.55
N ILE A 207 0.98 31.26 -11.72
CA ILE A 207 1.33 31.22 -10.30
C ILE A 207 0.04 31.04 -9.51
N CYS A 208 -0.01 29.99 -8.68
CA CYS A 208 -1.12 29.71 -7.78
C CYS A 208 -0.61 29.41 -6.37
N PRO A 209 -1.46 29.52 -5.33
CA PRO A 209 -1.02 29.24 -3.96
C PRO A 209 -0.43 27.83 -3.78
N GLY A 210 -0.82 26.88 -4.63
CA GLY A 210 -0.24 25.54 -4.65
C GLY A 210 1.21 25.52 -5.16
N LEU A 211 1.53 26.25 -6.24
CA LEU A 211 2.91 26.37 -6.71
C LEU A 211 3.78 27.11 -5.69
N THR A 212 3.25 28.20 -5.10
CA THR A 212 3.93 28.94 -4.02
C THR A 212 4.21 28.06 -2.80
N SER A 213 3.28 27.16 -2.42
CA SER A 213 3.53 26.19 -1.35
C SER A 213 4.69 25.24 -1.66
N GLY A 214 4.92 24.90 -2.93
CA GLY A 214 6.08 24.09 -3.33
C GLY A 214 7.39 24.84 -3.13
N TYR A 215 7.43 26.13 -3.43
CA TYR A 215 8.62 26.96 -3.16
C TYR A 215 8.90 27.09 -1.66
N LEU A 216 7.88 27.34 -0.83
CA LEU A 216 8.04 27.33 0.63
C LEU A 216 8.53 25.99 1.18
N ILE A 217 8.09 24.86 0.61
CA ILE A 217 8.60 23.53 0.98
C ILE A 217 10.06 23.36 0.56
N ILE A 218 10.48 23.92 -0.59
CA ILE A 218 11.89 23.89 -1.02
C ILE A 218 12.76 24.64 -0.02
N GLU A 219 12.40 25.87 0.34
CA GLU A 219 13.14 26.66 1.34
C GLU A 219 13.20 25.91 2.69
N TYR A 220 12.10 25.28 3.11
CA TYR A 220 12.10 24.44 4.32
C TYR A 220 13.07 23.27 4.23
N LEU A 221 13.14 22.59 3.08
CA LEU A 221 14.03 21.44 2.86
C LEU A 221 15.50 21.86 2.79
N ASP A 222 15.80 23.03 2.24
CA ASP A 222 17.16 23.57 2.21
C ASP A 222 17.69 23.84 3.62
N GLU A 223 16.81 24.21 4.56
CA GLU A 223 17.16 24.38 5.97
C GLU A 223 17.19 23.06 6.77
N ASN A 224 16.20 22.20 6.57
CA ASN A 224 15.93 21.06 7.48
C ASN A 224 16.37 19.70 6.91
N LEU A 225 16.53 19.56 5.60
CA LEU A 225 16.98 18.34 4.94
C LEU A 225 18.05 18.63 3.86
N PRO A 226 19.08 19.46 4.10
CA PRO A 226 20.02 19.87 3.06
C PRO A 226 20.78 18.69 2.48
N LEU A 227 20.94 18.66 1.16
CA LEU A 227 21.77 17.67 0.47
C LEU A 227 23.25 17.86 0.82
N GLN A 228 23.97 16.76 1.04
CA GLN A 228 25.43 16.74 1.11
C GLN A 228 26.03 16.23 -0.21
N SER A 229 27.37 16.26 -0.33
CA SER A 229 28.06 15.77 -1.52
C SER A 229 27.66 14.33 -1.85
N ASN A 230 27.37 14.06 -3.13
CA ASN A 230 26.92 12.77 -3.69
C ASN A 230 25.52 12.27 -3.28
N GLN A 231 24.69 13.12 -2.68
CA GLN A 231 23.31 12.79 -2.32
C GLN A 231 22.30 13.37 -3.30
N ASN A 232 21.08 12.81 -3.31
CA ASN A 232 19.96 13.34 -4.07
C ASN A 232 18.66 13.23 -3.28
N TYR A 233 17.68 14.06 -3.61
CA TYR A 233 16.32 13.82 -3.11
C TYR A 233 15.67 12.63 -3.82
N GLU A 234 14.92 11.83 -3.08
CA GLU A 234 13.82 10.99 -3.56
C GLU A 234 12.54 11.63 -3.02
N ILE A 235 11.55 11.86 -3.89
CA ILE A 235 10.34 12.59 -3.51
C ILE A 235 9.11 11.79 -3.91
N ILE A 236 8.18 11.68 -2.97
CA ILE A 236 6.87 11.05 -3.14
C ILE A 236 5.81 12.13 -2.87
N GLY A 237 5.24 12.67 -3.95
CA GLY A 237 4.13 13.61 -3.91
C GLY A 237 2.83 12.89 -3.57
N CYS A 238 2.55 12.70 -2.29
CA CYS A 238 1.33 12.07 -1.81
C CYS A 238 0.62 12.97 -0.77
N PRO A 239 -0.52 13.61 -1.08
CA PRO A 239 -1.14 13.68 -2.40
C PRO A 239 -0.40 14.65 -3.35
N PRO A 240 -0.57 14.48 -4.67
CA PRO A 240 0.00 15.40 -5.64
C PRO A 240 -0.87 16.65 -5.81
N TRP A 241 -0.22 17.81 -5.95
CA TRP A 241 -0.83 19.06 -6.41
C TRP A 241 0.22 19.98 -7.04
N CYS A 242 -0.15 21.23 -7.36
CA CYS A 242 0.72 22.22 -8.02
C CYS A 242 2.10 22.44 -7.37
N LYS A 243 2.33 22.05 -6.10
CA LYS A 243 3.65 22.13 -5.45
C LYS A 243 4.69 21.28 -6.18
N ASP A 244 4.24 20.16 -6.75
CA ASP A 244 5.14 19.11 -7.22
C ASP A 244 5.91 19.58 -8.46
N ASP A 245 5.31 20.45 -9.26
CA ASP A 245 5.96 21.09 -10.40
C ASP A 245 7.14 21.98 -10.00
N ALA A 246 7.12 22.58 -8.81
CA ALA A 246 8.29 23.30 -8.29
C ALA A 246 9.46 22.34 -8.06
N PHE A 247 9.21 21.16 -7.49
CA PHE A 247 10.25 20.15 -7.26
C PHE A 247 10.79 19.58 -8.58
N GLN A 248 9.92 19.40 -9.58
CA GLN A 248 10.34 18.94 -10.91
C GLN A 248 11.34 19.89 -11.56
N VAL A 249 11.13 21.21 -11.41
CA VAL A 249 11.96 22.24 -12.04
C VAL A 249 13.20 22.56 -11.21
N ILE A 250 13.04 22.78 -9.91
CA ILE A 250 14.11 23.32 -9.05
C ILE A 250 15.06 22.21 -8.61
N PHE A 251 14.54 21.05 -8.20
CA PHE A 251 15.35 19.90 -7.78
C PHE A 251 15.63 18.89 -8.90
N ASP A 252 15.18 19.15 -10.12
CA ASP A 252 15.29 18.22 -11.26
C ASP A 252 14.65 16.83 -10.96
N LYS A 253 13.55 16.84 -10.19
CA LYS A 253 12.83 15.63 -9.77
C LYS A 253 11.58 15.39 -10.59
N THR A 254 11.78 15.09 -11.87
CA THR A 254 10.66 14.80 -12.79
C THR A 254 10.11 13.39 -12.61
N VAL A 255 8.86 13.16 -13.02
CA VAL A 255 8.25 11.81 -13.03
C VAL A 255 9.13 10.81 -13.79
N GLY A 256 9.71 11.23 -14.93
CA GLY A 256 10.65 10.41 -15.71
C GLY A 256 11.98 10.12 -15.00
N LYS A 257 12.35 10.92 -13.99
CA LYS A 257 13.50 10.74 -13.11
C LYS A 257 13.12 10.07 -11.77
N ARG A 258 12.03 9.28 -11.78
CA ARG A 258 11.54 8.46 -10.66
C ARG A 258 10.95 9.24 -9.47
N PHE A 259 10.52 10.49 -9.68
CA PHE A 259 9.55 11.13 -8.80
C PHE A 259 8.22 10.38 -8.87
N VAL A 260 7.58 10.14 -7.72
CA VAL A 260 6.33 9.40 -7.66
C VAL A 260 5.21 10.31 -7.16
N ALA A 261 4.07 10.30 -7.84
CA ALA A 261 2.87 11.03 -7.44
C ALA A 261 1.74 10.02 -7.17
N MET A 262 1.13 10.09 -5.98
CA MET A 262 0.07 9.16 -5.56
C MET A 262 -1.08 9.90 -4.90
N HIS A 263 -2.30 9.73 -5.38
CA HIS A 263 -3.47 10.26 -4.69
C HIS A 263 -3.77 9.44 -3.43
N LEU A 264 -4.18 10.13 -2.36
CA LEU A 264 -4.84 9.48 -1.22
C LEU A 264 -6.30 9.23 -1.56
N THR A 265 -6.84 8.12 -1.06
CA THR A 265 -8.29 7.91 -1.04
C THR A 265 -8.94 8.89 -0.05
N PRO A 266 -10.24 9.20 -0.21
CA PRO A 266 -10.99 9.95 0.79
C PRO A 266 -10.91 9.31 2.18
N GLU A 267 -10.92 7.98 2.26
CA GLU A 267 -10.86 7.19 3.50
C GLU A 267 -9.50 7.31 4.19
N ASP A 268 -8.39 7.17 3.44
CA ASP A 268 -7.04 7.37 3.97
C ASP A 268 -6.86 8.81 4.47
N SER A 269 -7.37 9.78 3.70
CA SER A 269 -7.28 11.21 4.04
C SER A 269 -8.01 11.55 5.34
N ALA A 270 -9.11 10.84 5.64
CA ALA A 270 -9.90 11.03 6.86
C ALA A 270 -9.28 10.35 8.09
N GLN A 271 -8.45 9.32 7.89
CA GLN A 271 -7.78 8.57 8.95
C GLN A 271 -6.44 9.18 9.38
N LEU A 272 -5.84 10.03 8.55
CA LEU A 272 -4.69 10.82 8.97
C LEU A 272 -5.08 11.68 10.19
N PRO A 273 -4.20 11.85 11.19
CA PRO A 273 -4.50 12.67 12.36
C PRO A 273 -5.01 14.06 11.97
N GLU A 274 -5.93 14.64 12.73
CA GLU A 274 -6.61 15.92 12.39
C GLU A 274 -5.62 17.07 12.12
N TYR A 275 -4.42 17.02 12.74
CA TYR A 275 -3.34 17.97 12.51
C TYR A 275 -2.67 17.84 11.11
N TYR A 276 -2.86 16.71 10.44
CA TYR A 276 -2.28 16.33 9.15
C TYR A 276 -3.32 16.08 8.03
N ALA A 277 -4.62 16.18 8.35
CA ALA A 277 -5.72 15.84 7.45
C ALA A 277 -6.31 17.08 6.74
N GLY A 278 -6.14 17.13 5.41
CA GLY A 278 -7.09 17.77 4.49
C GLY A 278 -7.41 19.27 4.65
N PRO A 279 -8.28 19.83 3.80
CA PRO A 279 -8.39 21.28 3.61
C PRO A 279 -9.06 21.98 4.80
N GLY A 280 -8.32 22.92 5.43
CA GLY A 280 -8.82 23.78 6.51
C GLY A 280 -7.94 23.84 7.75
N LYS A 281 -6.94 22.95 7.89
CA LYS A 281 -5.94 22.99 8.99
C LYS A 281 -4.50 22.64 8.59
N GLY A 282 -4.28 22.09 7.40
CA GLY A 282 -2.96 21.78 6.87
C GLY A 282 -2.84 20.28 6.64
N GLY A 283 -2.71 19.88 5.38
CA GLY A 283 -2.64 18.47 5.00
C GLY A 283 -1.19 18.03 4.84
N VAL A 284 -0.92 16.72 4.97
CA VAL A 284 0.33 16.12 4.47
C VAL A 284 0.61 16.61 3.05
N ALA A 285 1.86 17.00 2.81
CA ALA A 285 2.37 17.61 1.59
C ALA A 285 3.36 16.69 0.85
N GLY A 286 3.58 15.48 1.34
CA GLY A 286 4.42 14.48 0.71
C GLY A 286 5.58 14.05 1.60
N ILE A 287 6.40 13.19 1.01
CA ILE A 287 7.51 12.52 1.67
C ILE A 287 8.78 12.85 0.90
N PHE A 288 9.79 13.32 1.61
CA PHE A 288 11.02 13.87 1.04
C PHE A 288 12.20 13.18 1.70
N ILE A 289 13.03 12.53 0.90
CA ILE A 289 14.10 11.65 1.39
C ILE A 289 15.42 12.14 0.82
N ARG A 290 16.38 12.46 1.67
CA ARG A 290 17.78 12.66 1.26
C ARG A 290 18.43 11.29 1.16
N TRP A 291 18.74 10.89 -0.06
CA TRP A 291 19.23 9.56 -0.40
C TRP A 291 20.73 9.57 -0.71
N ASP A 292 21.47 8.64 -0.13
CA ASP A 292 22.88 8.38 -0.44
C ASP A 292 23.02 7.03 -1.17
N LYS A 293 23.32 7.10 -2.46
CA LYS A 293 23.49 5.91 -3.30
C LYS A 293 24.76 5.12 -2.98
N THR A 294 25.72 5.72 -2.29
CA THR A 294 26.98 5.07 -1.94
C THR A 294 26.81 4.14 -0.76
N THR A 295 26.04 4.57 0.25
CA THR A 295 25.74 3.79 1.44
C THR A 295 24.46 2.97 1.33
N ASP A 296 23.64 3.23 0.30
CA ASP A 296 22.32 2.63 0.11
C ASP A 296 21.33 2.96 1.25
N THR A 297 21.45 4.18 1.79
CA THR A 297 20.65 4.63 2.94
C THR A 297 19.98 5.98 2.66
N GLY A 298 18.91 6.28 3.38
CA GLY A 298 18.20 7.55 3.29
C GLY A 298 17.75 8.07 4.64
N HIS A 299 17.61 9.39 4.74
CA HIS A 299 16.94 10.06 5.86
C HIS A 299 15.78 10.87 5.30
N GLY A 300 14.58 10.66 5.83
CA GLY A 300 13.34 11.13 5.25
C GLY A 300 12.45 11.91 6.22
N LEU A 301 11.73 12.88 5.65
CA LEU A 301 10.72 13.69 6.32
C LEU A 301 9.36 13.48 5.66
N VAL A 302 8.34 13.26 6.48
CA VAL A 302 6.95 13.48 6.07
C VAL A 302 6.61 14.92 6.42
N LEU A 303 6.20 15.73 5.44
CA LEU A 303 5.89 17.15 5.67
C LEU A 303 4.40 17.44 5.56
N ALA A 304 3.91 18.46 6.26
CA ALA A 304 2.57 19.02 6.13
C ALA A 304 2.63 20.51 5.78
N TYR A 305 1.61 21.01 5.07
CA TYR A 305 1.51 22.42 4.67
C TYR A 305 0.24 23.10 5.23
N ASN A 306 0.44 24.16 6.02
CA ASN A 306 -0.61 24.91 6.69
C ASN A 306 -1.27 25.96 5.77
N ARG A 307 -2.31 25.54 5.06
CA ARG A 307 -3.13 26.41 4.21
C ARG A 307 -3.92 27.47 4.98
N THR A 308 -4.25 27.18 6.23
CA THR A 308 -4.98 28.12 7.10
C THR A 308 -4.11 29.30 7.42
N LYS A 309 -2.85 29.05 7.79
CA LYS A 309 -1.88 30.10 8.00
C LYS A 309 -1.64 30.93 6.75
N ALA A 310 -1.52 30.29 5.58
CA ALA A 310 -1.43 30.98 4.30
C ALA A 310 -2.64 31.91 4.04
N THR A 311 -3.84 31.49 4.43
CA THR A 311 -5.05 32.30 4.30
C THR A 311 -5.08 33.46 5.30
N GLU A 312 -4.65 33.24 6.54
CA GLU A 312 -4.56 34.24 7.60
C GLU A 312 -3.60 35.38 7.22
N VAL A 313 -2.37 35.06 6.78
CA VAL A 313 -1.37 36.08 6.42
C VAL A 313 -1.74 36.85 5.15
N SER A 314 -2.65 36.32 4.34
CA SER A 314 -3.13 37.00 3.13
C SER A 314 -4.08 38.16 3.43
N ASP A 315 -4.61 38.24 4.65
CA ASP A 315 -5.53 39.28 5.14
C ASP A 315 -6.62 39.63 4.11
N ILE A 316 -7.32 38.60 3.61
CA ILE A 316 -8.29 38.77 2.53
C ILE A 316 -9.56 39.42 3.10
N ASP A 317 -9.88 40.61 2.60
CA ASP A 317 -11.12 41.30 2.94
C ASP A 317 -12.34 40.43 2.59
N PRO A 318 -13.32 40.24 3.51
CA PRO A 318 -14.52 39.46 3.24
C PRO A 318 -15.29 39.88 1.98
N SER A 319 -15.22 41.15 1.58
CA SER A 319 -15.81 41.65 0.32
C SER A 319 -15.22 41.00 -0.93
N LEU A 320 -14.00 40.45 -0.86
CA LEU A 320 -13.36 39.73 -1.96
C LEU A 320 -13.80 38.27 -2.07
N ALA A 321 -14.67 37.77 -1.16
CA ALA A 321 -15.17 36.40 -1.19
C ALA A 321 -15.68 35.91 -2.57
N PRO A 322 -16.47 36.67 -3.36
CA PRO A 322 -16.90 36.22 -4.69
C PRO A 322 -15.79 36.23 -5.74
N HIS A 323 -14.69 36.96 -5.52
CA HIS A 323 -13.63 37.21 -6.50
C HIS A 323 -12.46 36.23 -6.38
N LYS A 324 -12.67 34.98 -6.81
CA LYS A 324 -11.67 33.89 -6.68
C LYS A 324 -10.27 34.23 -7.20
N SER A 325 -10.16 34.84 -8.39
CA SER A 325 -8.85 35.15 -9.01
C SER A 325 -8.10 36.25 -8.26
N VAL A 326 -8.82 37.29 -7.82
CA VAL A 326 -8.27 38.40 -7.03
C VAL A 326 -7.78 37.89 -5.68
N ARG A 327 -8.58 37.06 -4.99
CA ARG A 327 -8.18 36.41 -3.73
C ARG A 327 -6.91 35.60 -3.87
N LYS A 328 -6.82 34.78 -4.94
CA LYS A 328 -5.60 34.03 -5.23
C LYS A 328 -4.42 34.97 -5.40
N LEU A 329 -4.51 35.98 -6.27
CA LEU A 329 -3.44 36.96 -6.50
C LEU A 329 -2.97 37.61 -5.20
N LYS A 330 -3.91 38.05 -4.35
CA LYS A 330 -3.59 38.62 -3.02
C LYS A 330 -2.79 37.64 -2.16
N THR A 331 -3.23 36.38 -2.09
CA THR A 331 -2.48 35.32 -1.40
C THR A 331 -1.09 35.09 -1.97
N LEU A 332 -0.92 35.10 -3.30
CA LEU A 332 0.41 34.93 -3.91
C LEU A 332 1.37 36.02 -3.45
N LEU A 333 0.93 37.28 -3.57
CA LEU A 333 1.77 38.41 -3.22
C LEU A 333 2.07 38.40 -1.72
N ALA A 334 1.10 38.11 -0.86
CA ALA A 334 1.33 38.03 0.59
C ALA A 334 2.35 36.95 0.96
N LEU A 335 2.25 35.74 0.38
CA LEU A 335 3.16 34.63 0.70
C LEU A 335 4.61 34.90 0.30
N MET A 336 4.86 35.74 -0.72
CA MET A 336 6.22 36.13 -1.11
C MET A 336 6.98 36.85 0.02
N ASP A 337 6.27 37.51 0.94
CA ASP A 337 6.90 38.21 2.07
C ASP A 337 7.39 37.25 3.17
N TYR A 338 7.16 35.94 2.99
CA TYR A 338 7.53 34.89 3.95
C TYR A 338 8.35 33.76 3.32
N PHE A 339 8.95 33.99 2.15
CA PHE A 339 9.86 33.00 1.55
C PHE A 339 11.07 32.71 2.45
N ASP A 340 11.45 33.64 3.31
CA ASP A 340 12.51 33.49 4.31
C ASP A 340 12.06 32.90 5.66
N GLN A 341 10.78 32.54 5.79
CA GLN A 341 10.17 31.97 7.00
C GLN A 341 9.25 30.77 6.67
N PRO A 342 9.78 29.74 5.98
CA PRO A 342 8.97 28.63 5.51
C PRO A 342 8.34 27.79 6.64
N GLU A 343 8.95 27.76 7.82
CA GLU A 343 8.48 27.06 9.03
C GLU A 343 7.14 27.58 9.58
N LEU A 344 6.71 28.77 9.18
CA LEU A 344 5.35 29.25 9.48
C LEU A 344 4.27 28.45 8.73
N PHE A 345 4.63 27.82 7.61
CA PHE A 345 3.70 27.11 6.74
C PHE A 345 4.00 25.63 6.62
N VAL A 346 5.22 25.19 6.87
CA VAL A 346 5.65 23.80 6.70
C VAL A 346 6.06 23.20 8.04
N THR A 347 5.53 22.01 8.34
CA THR A 347 5.86 21.26 9.57
C THR A 347 6.28 19.85 9.24
N THR A 348 7.27 19.32 9.96
CA THR A 348 7.63 17.90 9.93
C THR A 348 6.64 17.08 10.76
N VAL A 349 5.98 16.13 10.10
CA VAL A 349 5.01 15.17 10.66
C VAL A 349 5.72 14.01 11.34
N GLN A 350 6.74 13.48 10.65
CA GLN A 350 7.52 12.33 11.08
C GLN A 350 8.89 12.38 10.39
N GLU A 351 9.91 11.96 11.13
CA GLU A 351 11.25 11.68 10.61
C GLU A 351 11.47 10.16 10.60
N PHE A 352 12.21 9.66 9.63
CA PHE A 352 12.53 8.24 9.52
C PHE A 352 13.85 8.01 8.78
N ASP A 353 14.47 6.86 9.03
CA ASP A 353 15.65 6.40 8.32
C ASP A 353 15.31 5.18 7.46
N LEU A 354 16.00 5.04 6.34
CA LEU A 354 15.93 3.90 5.44
C LEU A 354 17.32 3.28 5.29
N ASN A 355 17.41 1.96 5.41
CA ASN A 355 18.68 1.23 5.42
C ASN A 355 18.98 0.48 4.13
N SER A 356 18.08 0.53 3.15
CA SER A 356 18.29 -0.13 1.86
C SER A 356 17.41 0.44 0.74
N THR A 357 17.83 0.23 -0.51
CA THR A 357 16.97 0.48 -1.68
C THR A 357 15.64 -0.27 -1.59
N ALA A 358 15.59 -1.44 -0.94
CA ALA A 358 14.34 -2.22 -0.79
C ALA A 358 13.30 -1.44 0.03
N GLU A 359 13.70 -0.88 1.19
CA GLU A 359 12.82 -0.06 2.03
C GLU A 359 12.35 1.21 1.29
N LEU A 360 13.24 1.87 0.53
CA LEU A 360 12.85 3.00 -0.33
C LEU A 360 11.80 2.60 -1.37
N MET A 361 11.93 1.42 -1.97
CA MET A 361 11.01 0.97 -3.00
C MET A 361 9.63 0.59 -2.45
N GLU A 362 9.53 0.10 -1.21
CA GLU A 362 8.24 -0.14 -0.54
C GLU A 362 7.39 1.13 -0.45
N LEU A 363 8.01 2.30 -0.31
CA LEU A 363 7.31 3.59 -0.33
C LEU A 363 6.86 4.01 -1.75
N LYS A 364 7.41 3.40 -2.80
CA LYS A 364 7.25 3.85 -4.19
C LYS A 364 6.44 2.89 -5.07
N TYR A 365 6.30 1.62 -4.67
CA TYR A 365 5.61 0.62 -5.48
C TYR A 365 4.12 0.95 -5.66
N ALA A 366 3.62 0.68 -6.87
CA ALA A 366 2.20 0.78 -7.16
C ALA A 366 1.42 -0.24 -6.32
N GLY A 367 0.37 0.20 -5.64
CA GLY A 367 -0.44 -0.63 -4.74
C GLY A 367 -0.08 -0.47 -3.27
N ASN A 368 1.10 0.06 -2.94
CA ASN A 368 1.47 0.39 -1.57
C ASN A 368 0.97 1.81 -1.21
N ASN A 369 0.48 1.98 0.02
CA ASN A 369 0.25 3.30 0.60
C ASN A 369 1.47 3.67 1.47
N PRO A 370 2.26 4.71 1.09
CA PRO A 370 3.49 5.01 1.80
C PRO A 370 3.25 5.47 3.25
N TYR A 371 2.07 5.99 3.59
CA TYR A 371 1.73 6.33 4.97
C TYR A 371 1.41 5.10 5.83
N VAL A 372 0.95 4.01 5.22
CA VAL A 372 0.81 2.71 5.91
C VAL A 372 2.18 2.12 6.18
N VAL A 373 3.06 2.13 5.18
CA VAL A 373 4.44 1.63 5.31
C VAL A 373 5.20 2.38 6.41
N LEU A 374 4.97 3.69 6.56
CA LEU A 374 5.58 4.51 7.62
C LEU A 374 4.85 4.44 8.97
N GLY A 375 3.74 3.67 9.08
CA GLY A 375 2.96 3.51 10.30
C GLY A 375 2.08 4.71 10.68
N LEU A 376 1.85 5.65 9.75
CA LEU A 376 0.96 6.80 9.93
C LEU A 376 -0.51 6.48 9.62
N LEU A 377 -0.76 5.38 8.92
CA LEU A 377 -2.08 4.82 8.68
C LEU A 377 -2.07 3.32 9.05
N PRO A 378 -3.19 2.77 9.54
CA PRO A 378 -3.32 1.34 9.78
C PRO A 378 -3.25 0.56 8.45
N ASP A 379 -2.73 -0.68 8.48
CA ASP A 379 -2.73 -1.56 7.30
C ASP A 379 -4.18 -1.80 6.83
N PRO A 380 -4.53 -1.41 5.58
CA PRO A 380 -5.89 -1.54 5.07
C PRO A 380 -6.27 -2.99 4.74
N ALA A 381 -5.40 -3.97 4.98
CA ALA A 381 -5.64 -5.36 4.63
C ALA A 381 -6.99 -5.90 5.12
N LEU A 382 -7.45 -5.50 6.31
CA LEU A 382 -8.77 -5.91 6.78
C LEU A 382 -9.88 -5.28 5.94
N ALA A 383 -9.82 -3.96 5.72
CA ALA A 383 -10.80 -3.25 4.89
C ALA A 383 -10.80 -3.75 3.43
N ASN A 384 -9.65 -4.14 2.89
CA ASN A 384 -9.54 -4.73 1.56
C ASN A 384 -10.15 -6.14 1.49
N LEU A 385 -10.04 -6.92 2.56
CA LEU A 385 -10.55 -8.29 2.61
C LEU A 385 -12.08 -8.32 2.77
N VAL A 386 -12.63 -7.51 3.68
CA VAL A 386 -14.07 -7.56 4.01
C VAL A 386 -14.89 -6.39 3.47
N GLY A 387 -14.24 -5.32 3.00
CA GLY A 387 -14.86 -4.04 2.66
C GLY A 387 -14.96 -3.11 3.88
N PRO A 388 -14.63 -1.81 3.75
CA PRO A 388 -14.55 -0.88 4.89
C PRO A 388 -15.88 -0.76 5.66
N ASP A 389 -17.01 -0.81 4.96
CA ASP A 389 -18.35 -0.71 5.56
C ASP A 389 -18.79 -1.99 6.30
N ASN A 390 -18.06 -3.10 6.15
CA ASN A 390 -18.43 -4.40 6.71
C ASN A 390 -17.59 -4.82 7.93
N ILE A 391 -16.63 -3.98 8.35
CA ILE A 391 -15.78 -4.26 9.51
C ILE A 391 -16.63 -4.32 10.77
N ALA A 392 -16.59 -5.46 11.46
CA ALA A 392 -17.27 -5.70 12.72
C ALA A 392 -16.28 -5.99 13.86
N VAL A 393 -16.78 -6.05 15.11
CA VAL A 393 -15.95 -6.25 16.31
C VAL A 393 -15.16 -7.57 16.26
N ASP A 394 -15.76 -8.64 15.75
CA ASP A 394 -15.10 -9.93 15.57
C ASP A 394 -13.94 -9.86 14.57
N ASN A 395 -14.10 -9.15 13.45
CA ASN A 395 -12.99 -8.88 12.52
C ASN A 395 -11.82 -8.17 13.24
N LEU A 396 -12.12 -7.13 14.02
CA LEU A 396 -11.13 -6.36 14.78
C LEU A 396 -10.49 -7.17 15.90
N LEU A 397 -11.25 -8.07 16.53
CA LEU A 397 -10.77 -8.96 17.59
C LEU A 397 -9.69 -9.93 17.08
N GLY A 398 -9.97 -10.60 15.96
CA GLY A 398 -8.99 -11.47 15.31
C GLY A 398 -7.74 -10.72 14.85
N TRP A 399 -7.91 -9.50 14.32
CA TRP A 399 -6.81 -8.61 13.95
C TRP A 399 -5.97 -8.22 15.17
N ARG A 400 -6.61 -7.79 16.27
CA ARG A 400 -5.92 -7.37 17.50
C ARG A 400 -5.14 -8.53 18.12
N ALA A 401 -5.71 -9.74 18.19
CA ALA A 401 -5.00 -10.92 18.66
C ALA A 401 -3.73 -11.21 17.83
N ALA A 402 -3.83 -11.05 16.50
CA ALA A 402 -2.73 -11.24 15.58
C ALA A 402 -1.64 -10.15 15.68
N GLU A 403 -2.00 -8.88 15.86
CA GLU A 403 -1.02 -7.80 16.07
C GLU A 403 -0.27 -7.98 17.39
N ILE A 404 -0.96 -8.38 18.48
CA ILE A 404 -0.31 -8.73 19.75
C ILE A 404 0.67 -9.90 19.54
N ALA A 405 0.31 -10.89 18.72
CA ALA A 405 1.19 -12.00 18.40
C ALA A 405 2.45 -11.54 17.64
N LYS A 406 2.29 -10.73 16.58
CA LYS A 406 3.41 -10.17 15.81
C LYS A 406 4.39 -9.43 16.71
N GLU A 407 3.90 -8.63 17.66
CA GLU A 407 4.73 -7.94 18.64
C GLU A 407 5.39 -8.94 19.62
N LYS A 408 4.60 -9.75 20.31
CA LYS A 408 5.08 -10.56 21.44
C LYS A 408 5.94 -11.75 21.03
N ILE A 409 5.72 -12.36 19.87
CA ILE A 409 6.49 -13.51 19.37
C ILE A 409 7.24 -13.23 18.06
N SER A 410 7.34 -11.94 17.69
CA SER A 410 8.23 -11.36 16.68
C SER A 410 8.23 -12.09 15.33
N PHE A 411 7.26 -11.77 14.48
CA PHE A 411 7.20 -12.24 13.10
C PHE A 411 6.55 -11.22 12.16
N ASP A 412 6.90 -11.32 10.88
CA ASP A 412 6.35 -10.48 9.82
C ASP A 412 5.10 -11.10 9.20
N LYS A 413 4.28 -10.27 8.54
CA LYS A 413 3.14 -10.76 7.77
C LYS A 413 3.60 -11.71 6.67
N TYR A 414 2.88 -12.81 6.47
CA TYR A 414 3.18 -13.90 5.54
C TYR A 414 4.38 -14.78 5.94
N ASP A 415 4.82 -14.74 7.19
CA ASP A 415 5.83 -15.67 7.70
C ASP A 415 5.29 -17.12 7.67
N LEU A 416 5.98 -17.99 6.93
CA LEU A 416 5.63 -19.41 6.78
C LEU A 416 6.02 -20.25 8.00
N GLU A 417 6.89 -19.75 8.88
CA GLU A 417 7.28 -20.41 10.13
C GLU A 417 6.25 -20.19 11.25
N VAL A 418 5.18 -19.42 10.99
CA VAL A 418 4.15 -19.11 11.97
C VAL A 418 2.89 -19.92 11.72
N LEU A 419 2.40 -20.58 12.77
CA LEU A 419 1.12 -21.25 12.82
C LEU A 419 0.13 -20.45 13.66
N ALA A 420 -0.99 -20.06 13.05
CA ALA A 420 -2.16 -19.55 13.75
C ALA A 420 -3.17 -20.67 14.04
N MET A 421 -3.75 -20.66 15.23
CA MET A 421 -4.80 -21.59 15.65
C MET A 421 -5.91 -20.84 16.37
N THR A 422 -7.15 -21.27 16.17
CA THR A 422 -8.31 -20.71 16.87
C THR A 422 -9.47 -21.70 16.82
N ASP A 423 -10.41 -21.61 17.76
CA ASP A 423 -11.72 -22.28 17.67
C ASP A 423 -12.84 -21.37 17.12
N SER A 424 -12.46 -20.20 16.60
CA SER A 424 -13.33 -19.33 15.80
C SER A 424 -14.02 -20.11 14.68
N GLY A 425 -15.32 -19.85 14.50
CA GLY A 425 -16.22 -20.59 13.62
C GLY A 425 -16.92 -21.78 14.30
N TYR A 426 -16.42 -22.24 15.46
CA TYR A 426 -17.10 -23.23 16.30
C TYR A 426 -17.64 -22.62 17.59
N ALA A 427 -16.87 -21.74 18.23
CA ALA A 427 -17.31 -21.02 19.42
C ALA A 427 -18.50 -20.10 19.10
N ILE A 428 -19.54 -20.14 19.93
CA ILE A 428 -20.73 -19.28 19.86
C ILE A 428 -20.75 -18.41 21.12
N VAL A 429 -20.73 -17.09 20.96
CA VAL A 429 -20.69 -16.14 22.07
C VAL A 429 -22.07 -15.52 22.32
N GLY A 430 -22.37 -15.15 23.57
CA GLY A 430 -23.63 -14.46 23.93
C GLY A 430 -24.76 -15.30 24.55
N GLY A 431 -24.52 -16.58 24.89
CA GLY A 431 -25.39 -17.37 25.80
C GLY A 431 -26.81 -17.72 25.32
N GLU A 432 -26.99 -18.96 24.83
CA GLU A 432 -28.25 -19.61 24.40
C GLU A 432 -28.99 -19.02 23.18
N ALA A 433 -29.98 -19.77 22.67
CA ALA A 433 -30.58 -19.74 21.32
C ALA A 433 -30.52 -18.38 20.58
N GLY A 434 -29.51 -18.21 19.71
CA GLY A 434 -29.30 -17.00 18.91
C GLY A 434 -27.94 -16.32 19.10
N GLY A 435 -27.01 -16.92 19.85
CA GLY A 435 -25.64 -16.41 20.03
C GLY A 435 -24.89 -16.09 18.73
N LYS A 436 -23.95 -15.16 18.81
CA LYS A 436 -23.16 -14.66 17.68
C LYS A 436 -22.13 -15.70 17.26
N THR A 437 -22.02 -15.91 15.96
CA THR A 437 -20.98 -16.75 15.36
C THR A 437 -19.66 -15.98 15.32
N THR A 438 -18.54 -16.68 15.22
CA THR A 438 -17.20 -16.10 15.44
C THR A 438 -16.30 -16.13 14.21
N GLU A 439 -16.75 -16.65 13.08
CA GLU A 439 -15.95 -16.88 11.85
C GLU A 439 -15.25 -15.63 11.31
N LYS A 440 -15.83 -14.44 11.51
CA LYS A 440 -15.23 -13.17 11.11
C LYS A 440 -13.91 -12.84 11.82
N CYS A 441 -13.65 -13.46 12.97
CA CYS A 441 -12.34 -13.35 13.61
C CYS A 441 -11.24 -13.95 12.72
N VAL A 442 -11.57 -14.97 11.92
CA VAL A 442 -10.64 -15.58 10.98
C VAL A 442 -10.16 -14.56 9.94
N ASP A 443 -11.05 -13.69 9.44
CA ASP A 443 -10.68 -12.63 8.49
C ASP A 443 -9.65 -11.67 9.09
N GLY A 444 -9.82 -11.30 10.37
CA GLY A 444 -8.89 -10.46 11.12
C GLY A 444 -7.50 -11.10 11.24
N VAL A 445 -7.46 -12.39 11.62
CA VAL A 445 -6.21 -13.16 11.71
C VAL A 445 -5.51 -13.25 10.35
N ILE A 446 -6.24 -13.58 9.28
CA ILE A 446 -5.71 -13.66 7.92
C ILE A 446 -5.15 -12.30 7.49
N ALA A 447 -5.91 -11.23 7.69
CA ALA A 447 -5.56 -9.92 7.19
C ALA A 447 -4.33 -9.32 7.89
N SER A 448 -4.13 -9.60 9.19
CA SER A 448 -2.96 -9.14 9.96
C SER A 448 -1.73 -10.05 9.78
N THR A 449 -1.90 -11.37 9.91
CA THR A 449 -0.76 -12.31 9.89
C THR A 449 -0.38 -12.80 8.50
N GLY A 450 -1.33 -12.85 7.55
CA GLY A 450 -1.15 -13.56 6.29
C GLY A 450 -1.20 -15.09 6.38
N CYS A 451 -1.41 -15.67 7.57
CA CYS A 451 -1.63 -17.11 7.73
C CYS A 451 -2.96 -17.50 7.07
N THR A 452 -2.99 -18.62 6.35
CA THR A 452 -4.20 -19.09 5.65
C THR A 452 -4.35 -20.59 5.71
N ILE A 453 -5.59 -21.07 5.59
CA ILE A 453 -5.89 -22.50 5.46
C ILE A 453 -5.15 -23.08 4.24
N GLY A 454 -5.07 -22.33 3.14
CA GLY A 454 -4.40 -22.75 1.90
C GLY A 454 -2.88 -22.92 2.04
N ASN A 455 -2.23 -22.12 2.88
CA ASN A 455 -0.82 -22.28 3.22
C ASN A 455 -0.57 -23.36 4.28
N GLY A 456 -1.64 -23.95 4.85
CA GLY A 456 -1.54 -24.97 5.88
C GLY A 456 -1.04 -24.44 7.24
N ASN A 457 -1.06 -23.12 7.45
CA ASN A 457 -0.54 -22.47 8.66
C ASN A 457 -1.60 -21.67 9.43
N LEU A 458 -2.87 -21.95 9.15
CA LEU A 458 -4.02 -21.53 9.96
C LEU A 458 -4.93 -22.74 10.18
N LEU A 459 -5.12 -23.14 11.43
CA LEU A 459 -5.96 -24.30 11.80
C LEU A 459 -7.17 -23.84 12.62
N LEU A 460 -8.36 -24.27 12.19
CA LEU A 460 -9.63 -24.01 12.89
C LEU A 460 -10.01 -25.24 13.70
N LEU A 461 -9.78 -25.20 15.02
CA LEU A 461 -9.95 -26.36 15.90
C LEU A 461 -11.40 -26.52 16.35
N HIS A 462 -11.97 -27.70 16.08
CA HIS A 462 -13.32 -28.04 16.45
C HIS A 462 -13.45 -28.28 17.95
N ARG A 463 -14.31 -27.51 18.61
CA ARG A 463 -14.67 -27.70 20.03
C ARG A 463 -16.17 -27.54 20.22
N SER A 464 -16.66 -27.86 21.42
CA SER A 464 -18.06 -27.59 21.76
C SER A 464 -18.31 -26.08 21.68
N LYS A 465 -19.46 -25.70 21.12
CA LYS A 465 -19.80 -24.30 20.84
C LYS A 465 -19.88 -23.41 22.08
N GLU A 466 -20.01 -24.01 23.25
CA GLU A 466 -20.09 -23.33 24.55
C GLU A 466 -18.71 -23.03 25.15
N GLN A 467 -17.63 -23.50 24.54
CA GLN A 467 -16.28 -23.24 25.04
C GLN A 467 -15.87 -21.78 24.77
N PRO A 468 -15.01 -21.18 25.63
CA PRO A 468 -14.53 -19.82 25.43
C PRO A 468 -13.77 -19.67 24.10
N LEU A 469 -13.98 -18.56 23.40
CA LEU A 469 -13.22 -18.24 22.19
C LEU A 469 -11.76 -17.94 22.53
N TRP A 470 -10.82 -18.48 21.77
CA TRP A 470 -9.39 -18.20 21.94
C TRP A 470 -8.64 -18.11 20.61
N PHE A 471 -7.44 -17.51 20.69
CA PHE A 471 -6.45 -17.45 19.61
C PHE A 471 -5.12 -17.95 20.13
N ALA A 472 -4.38 -18.65 19.28
CA ALA A 472 -3.02 -19.06 19.60
C ALA A 472 -2.10 -18.96 18.40
N PHE A 473 -0.84 -18.62 18.66
CA PHE A 473 0.17 -18.42 17.63
C PHE A 473 1.46 -19.10 18.05
N PHE A 474 2.06 -19.87 17.15
CA PHE A 474 3.32 -20.57 17.36
C PHE A 474 4.32 -20.16 16.29
N ASN A 475 5.52 -19.73 16.70
CA ASN A 475 6.64 -19.44 15.80
C ASN A 475 7.61 -20.63 15.85
N ASN A 476 7.71 -21.39 14.77
CA ASN A 476 8.53 -22.59 14.67
C ASN A 476 10.03 -22.28 14.76
N ALA A 477 10.47 -21.16 14.18
CA ALA A 477 11.88 -20.78 14.19
C ALA A 477 12.41 -20.48 15.60
N THR A 478 11.55 -19.96 16.49
CA THR A 478 11.94 -19.56 17.86
C THR A 478 11.42 -20.50 18.94
N GLY A 479 10.42 -21.33 18.62
CA GLY A 479 9.66 -22.15 19.57
C GLY A 479 8.73 -21.35 20.48
N GLU A 480 8.59 -20.04 20.26
CA GLU A 480 7.72 -19.17 21.05
C GLU A 480 6.24 -19.37 20.69
N PHE A 481 5.40 -19.25 21.71
CA PHE A 481 3.98 -19.48 21.64
C PHE A 481 3.22 -18.42 22.42
N LEU A 482 2.13 -17.93 21.84
CA LEU A 482 1.21 -17.01 22.49
C LEU A 482 -0.19 -17.63 22.52
N TYR A 483 -0.82 -17.61 23.68
CA TYR A 483 -2.22 -17.99 23.88
C TYR A 483 -3.01 -16.77 24.39
N LEU A 484 -4.16 -16.51 23.78
CA LEU A 484 -5.10 -15.48 24.19
C LEU A 484 -6.51 -16.06 24.33
N GLU A 485 -7.16 -15.89 25.48
CA GLU A 485 -8.58 -16.20 25.67
C GLU A 485 -9.40 -14.92 25.76
N VAL A 486 -10.53 -14.86 25.06
CA VAL A 486 -11.33 -13.64 24.87
C VAL A 486 -12.32 -13.44 26.02
N ASP A 487 -12.47 -12.19 26.47
CA ASP A 487 -13.66 -11.80 27.24
C ASP A 487 -14.85 -11.64 26.29
N ASN A 488 -15.79 -12.59 26.34
CA ASN A 488 -16.94 -12.60 25.43
C ASN A 488 -17.85 -11.36 25.54
N SER A 489 -17.72 -10.52 26.58
CA SER A 489 -18.47 -9.27 26.71
C SER A 489 -18.13 -8.25 25.61
N VAL A 490 -16.95 -8.35 24.98
CA VAL A 490 -16.53 -7.43 23.91
C VAL A 490 -17.46 -7.48 22.70
N PHE A 491 -18.15 -8.60 22.47
CA PHE A 491 -19.05 -8.77 21.33
C PHE A 491 -20.32 -7.90 21.39
N GLU A 492 -20.65 -7.34 22.55
CA GLU A 492 -21.79 -6.42 22.72
C GLU A 492 -21.44 -4.95 22.44
N LEU A 493 -20.17 -4.66 22.13
CA LEU A 493 -19.67 -3.32 21.87
C LEU A 493 -19.85 -2.92 20.39
N SER A 494 -19.83 -1.61 20.14
CA SER A 494 -19.53 -1.06 18.83
C SER A 494 -18.04 -1.14 18.50
N THR A 495 -17.67 -1.03 17.22
CA THR A 495 -16.26 -1.02 16.79
C THR A 495 -15.45 0.12 17.43
N GLY A 496 -16.05 1.29 17.63
CA GLY A 496 -15.41 2.42 18.31
C GLY A 496 -15.14 2.16 19.78
N GLU A 497 -16.10 1.55 20.49
CA GLU A 497 -15.93 1.17 21.91
C GLU A 497 -14.88 0.07 22.07
N PHE A 498 -14.90 -0.95 21.20
CA PHE A 498 -13.92 -2.02 21.20
C PHE A 498 -12.48 -1.50 21.02
N ASN A 499 -12.26 -0.59 20.07
CA ASN A 499 -10.93 -0.05 19.79
C ASN A 499 -10.35 0.75 20.97
N ALA A 500 -11.20 1.33 21.81
CA ALA A 500 -10.77 2.09 22.98
C ALA A 500 -10.32 1.20 24.17
N LEU A 501 -10.63 -0.09 24.15
CA LEU A 501 -10.20 -1.03 25.19
C LEU A 501 -8.71 -1.33 25.11
N SER A 502 -8.10 -1.53 26.28
CA SER A 502 -6.77 -2.13 26.44
C SER A 502 -6.81 -3.64 26.17
N ASP A 503 -5.65 -4.25 25.96
CA ASP A 503 -5.55 -5.69 25.69
C ASP A 503 -6.06 -6.53 26.87
N GLU A 504 -5.82 -6.09 28.11
CA GLU A 504 -6.29 -6.74 29.33
C GLU A 504 -7.82 -6.66 29.52
N GLU A 505 -8.48 -5.69 28.88
CA GLU A 505 -9.95 -5.59 28.86
C GLU A 505 -10.56 -6.47 27.75
N VAL A 506 -9.78 -6.82 26.72
CA VAL A 506 -10.24 -7.67 25.61
C VAL A 506 -10.02 -9.15 25.87
N PHE A 507 -8.89 -9.50 26.51
CA PHE A 507 -8.49 -10.88 26.74
C PHE A 507 -8.44 -11.19 28.23
N THR A 508 -9.18 -12.21 28.67
CA THR A 508 -9.15 -12.70 30.05
C THR A 508 -7.82 -13.38 30.40
N THR A 509 -7.11 -13.86 29.39
CA THR A 509 -5.83 -14.55 29.52
C THR A 509 -4.92 -14.15 28.35
N ILE A 510 -3.69 -13.74 28.64
CA ILE A 510 -2.62 -13.54 27.65
C ILE A 510 -1.36 -14.20 28.20
N VAL A 511 -0.92 -15.30 27.59
CA VAL A 511 0.21 -16.10 28.08
C VAL A 511 1.19 -16.39 26.96
N LYS A 512 2.46 -16.01 27.16
CA LYS A 512 3.58 -16.33 26.28
C LYS A 512 4.46 -17.40 26.91
N GLU A 513 4.78 -18.45 26.16
CA GLU A 513 5.63 -19.56 26.59
C GLU A 513 6.55 -20.04 25.44
N LYS A 514 7.51 -20.90 25.74
CA LYS A 514 8.27 -21.66 24.73
C LYS A 514 7.87 -23.12 24.73
N ILE A 515 7.23 -23.59 23.67
CA ILE A 515 6.56 -24.91 23.65
C ILE A 515 7.17 -25.90 22.68
N SER A 516 8.37 -25.62 22.13
CA SER A 516 9.02 -26.58 21.23
C SER A 516 9.22 -27.93 21.92
N ALA A 517 9.19 -29.01 21.14
CA ALA A 517 9.30 -30.37 21.67
C ALA A 517 10.61 -30.54 22.44
N GLU A 518 11.71 -29.96 21.93
CA GLU A 518 13.00 -29.91 22.61
C GLU A 518 12.91 -29.23 23.98
N GLU A 519 12.27 -28.06 24.06
CA GLU A 519 12.09 -27.33 25.31
C GLU A 519 11.30 -28.15 26.33
N ILE A 520 10.21 -28.78 25.91
CA ILE A 520 9.37 -29.61 26.78
C ILE A 520 10.11 -30.86 27.25
N PHE A 521 10.89 -31.51 26.38
CA PHE A 521 11.64 -32.71 26.74
C PHE A 521 12.82 -32.40 27.67
N ASN A 522 13.42 -31.21 27.58
CA ASN A 522 14.48 -30.77 28.46
C ASN A 522 13.97 -30.26 29.82
N HIS A 523 12.74 -29.72 29.89
CA HIS A 523 12.17 -29.13 31.10
C HIS A 523 10.85 -29.79 31.53
N GLN A 524 10.82 -31.12 31.58
CA GLN A 524 9.60 -31.90 31.80
C GLN A 524 8.87 -31.59 33.11
N GLU A 525 9.59 -31.41 34.23
CA GLU A 525 8.98 -31.12 35.53
C GLU A 525 8.27 -29.76 35.54
N GLU A 526 8.93 -28.73 34.98
CA GLU A 526 8.36 -27.40 34.83
C GLU A 526 7.11 -27.43 33.96
N TRP A 527 7.20 -28.07 32.80
CA TRP A 527 6.06 -28.18 31.88
C TRP A 527 4.91 -28.99 32.47
N ASN A 528 5.20 -30.01 33.25
CA ASN A 528 4.17 -30.76 33.95
C ASN A 528 3.47 -29.90 35.01
N ALA A 529 4.22 -29.07 35.74
CA ALA A 529 3.66 -28.10 36.68
C ALA A 529 2.78 -27.06 35.96
N LYS A 530 3.26 -26.49 34.84
CA LYS A 530 2.50 -25.54 34.01
C LYS A 530 1.19 -26.15 33.48
N LYS A 531 1.25 -27.37 32.95
CA LYS A 531 0.05 -28.09 32.51
C LYS A 531 -0.95 -28.31 33.65
N ASN A 532 -0.47 -28.71 34.83
CA ASN A 532 -1.35 -28.92 35.98
C ASN A 532 -1.94 -27.60 36.52
N ALA A 533 -1.19 -26.50 36.38
CA ALA A 533 -1.65 -25.15 36.68
C ALA A 533 -2.60 -24.58 35.61
N LYS A 534 -2.78 -25.27 34.48
CA LYS A 534 -3.63 -24.88 33.35
C LYS A 534 -3.30 -23.51 32.77
N VAL A 535 -2.01 -23.29 32.45
CA VAL A 535 -1.54 -22.01 31.90
C VAL A 535 -2.20 -21.58 30.59
N PHE A 536 -2.80 -22.51 29.84
CA PHE A 536 -3.60 -22.23 28.63
C PHE A 536 -5.08 -22.61 28.86
N ASN A 537 -5.57 -22.42 30.09
CA ASN A 537 -6.94 -22.72 30.53
C ASN A 537 -7.41 -24.15 30.23
N GLY A 538 -6.50 -25.12 30.24
CA GLY A 538 -6.81 -26.53 30.00
C GLY A 538 -6.59 -26.99 28.56
N ASN A 539 -6.12 -26.11 27.67
CA ASN A 539 -5.83 -26.43 26.28
C ASN A 539 -4.39 -26.95 26.06
N GLU A 540 -3.62 -27.18 27.12
CA GLU A 540 -2.17 -27.43 27.01
C GLU A 540 -1.85 -28.65 26.17
N PHE A 541 -2.52 -29.77 26.43
CA PHE A 541 -2.27 -30.98 25.65
C PHE A 541 -2.67 -30.82 24.18
N SER A 542 -3.75 -30.09 23.89
CA SER A 542 -4.19 -29.81 22.52
C SER A 542 -3.16 -28.97 21.78
N LEU A 543 -2.94 -27.74 22.24
CA LEU A 543 -2.14 -26.74 21.52
C LEU A 543 -0.68 -27.18 21.38
N ILE A 544 -0.09 -27.76 22.43
CA ILE A 544 1.29 -28.24 22.40
C ILE A 544 1.47 -29.36 21.38
N THR A 545 0.55 -30.33 21.36
CA THR A 545 0.70 -31.48 20.45
C THR A 545 0.47 -31.09 19.00
N ILE A 546 -0.46 -30.17 18.74
CA ILE A 546 -0.74 -29.66 17.40
C ILE A 546 0.45 -28.86 16.87
N ALA A 547 0.91 -27.86 17.63
CA ALA A 547 2.02 -26.99 17.21
C ALA A 547 3.28 -27.79 16.85
N ASN A 548 3.65 -28.75 17.70
CA ASN A 548 4.87 -29.54 17.48
C ASN A 548 4.75 -30.57 16.36
N VAL A 549 3.57 -31.14 16.14
CA VAL A 549 3.37 -32.09 15.02
C VAL A 549 3.26 -31.34 13.69
N TRP A 550 2.65 -30.15 13.68
CA TRP A 550 2.69 -29.23 12.55
C TRP A 550 4.12 -28.82 12.20
N ALA A 551 4.90 -28.38 13.19
CA ALA A 551 6.31 -28.03 13.05
C ALA A 551 7.19 -29.17 12.49
N ALA A 552 6.82 -30.41 12.80
CA ALA A 552 7.46 -31.61 12.29
C ALA A 552 7.06 -31.98 10.85
N GLY A 553 6.27 -31.14 10.16
CA GLY A 553 5.88 -31.34 8.76
C GLY A 553 4.71 -32.30 8.56
N ALA A 554 3.74 -32.31 9.50
CA ALA A 554 2.58 -33.17 9.38
C ALA A 554 1.80 -32.95 8.06
N PRO A 555 1.36 -34.02 7.37
CA PRO A 555 0.59 -33.89 6.15
C PRO A 555 -0.71 -33.12 6.36
N TYR A 556 -1.08 -32.28 5.38
CA TYR A 556 -2.29 -31.46 5.46
C TYR A 556 -3.56 -32.30 5.69
N GLU A 557 -3.67 -33.46 5.06
CA GLU A 557 -4.79 -34.40 5.27
C GLU A 557 -4.88 -34.87 6.75
N PHE A 558 -3.74 -35.12 7.40
CA PHE A 558 -3.72 -35.43 8.82
C PHE A 558 -4.13 -34.22 9.67
N LEU A 559 -3.69 -33.01 9.31
CA LEU A 559 -4.09 -31.79 10.01
C LEU A 559 -5.61 -31.55 9.96
N LYS A 560 -6.31 -31.96 8.89
CA LYS A 560 -7.79 -31.94 8.86
C LYS A 560 -8.41 -32.85 9.93
N ALA A 561 -7.83 -34.02 10.15
CA ALA A 561 -8.25 -34.92 11.23
C ALA A 561 -7.93 -34.33 12.62
N VAL A 562 -6.81 -33.61 12.74
CA VAL A 562 -6.41 -32.90 13.96
C VAL A 562 -7.38 -31.76 14.28
N GLU A 563 -7.79 -30.96 13.30
CA GLU A 563 -8.82 -29.92 13.47
C GLU A 563 -10.12 -30.50 14.02
N PHE A 564 -10.55 -31.68 13.52
CA PHE A 564 -11.76 -32.33 14.00
C PHE A 564 -11.62 -32.95 15.40
N HIS A 565 -10.50 -33.62 15.68
CA HIS A 565 -10.25 -34.32 16.95
C HIS A 565 -9.73 -33.39 18.07
N ASN A 566 -9.33 -32.16 17.71
CA ASN A 566 -8.87 -31.10 18.59
C ASN A 566 -7.56 -31.36 19.36
N HIS A 567 -6.81 -32.41 19.04
CA HIS A 567 -5.47 -32.63 19.59
C HIS A 567 -4.76 -33.74 18.83
N VAL A 568 -3.43 -33.84 18.98
CA VAL A 568 -2.69 -34.97 18.44
C VAL A 568 -2.40 -35.99 19.53
N CYS A 569 -2.98 -37.18 19.39
CA CYS A 569 -2.66 -38.32 20.23
C CYS A 569 -2.20 -39.53 19.40
N PRO A 570 -1.53 -40.51 20.03
CA PRO A 570 -1.16 -41.75 19.35
C PRO A 570 -2.35 -42.50 18.74
N GLY A 571 -3.54 -42.35 19.32
CA GLY A 571 -4.77 -42.96 18.78
C GLY A 571 -5.21 -42.32 17.47
N LEU A 572 -5.23 -40.99 17.37
CA LEU A 572 -5.52 -40.28 16.13
C LEU A 572 -4.46 -40.60 15.06
N SER A 573 -3.19 -40.56 15.45
CA SER A 573 -2.04 -40.88 14.58
C SER A 573 -2.14 -42.31 14.04
N SER A 574 -2.58 -43.27 14.87
CA SER A 574 -2.83 -44.65 14.44
C SER A 574 -3.92 -44.76 13.38
N GLY A 575 -4.91 -43.86 13.38
CA GLY A 575 -5.94 -43.82 12.34
C GLY A 575 -5.39 -43.36 10.99
N TYR A 576 -4.49 -42.38 10.99
CA TYR A 576 -3.84 -41.93 9.76
C TYR A 576 -2.99 -43.03 9.13
N VAL A 577 -2.16 -43.73 9.90
CA VAL A 577 -1.38 -44.86 9.36
C VAL A 577 -2.26 -46.03 8.91
N ILE A 578 -3.45 -46.24 9.51
CA ILE A 578 -4.42 -47.22 9.00
C ILE A 578 -4.96 -46.79 7.64
N VAL A 579 -5.27 -45.50 7.44
CA VAL A 579 -5.67 -44.96 6.14
C VAL A 579 -4.58 -45.26 5.10
N ARG A 580 -3.32 -44.92 5.40
CA ARG A 580 -2.18 -45.18 4.51
C ARG A 580 -2.01 -46.67 4.20
N TYR A 581 -2.15 -47.54 5.20
CA TYR A 581 -2.12 -48.99 5.01
C TYR A 581 -3.22 -49.47 4.06
N LEU A 582 -4.44 -48.92 4.18
CA LEU A 582 -5.58 -49.30 3.33
C LEU A 582 -5.41 -48.78 1.90
N ASP A 583 -4.81 -47.61 1.70
CA ASP A 583 -4.46 -47.10 0.36
C ASP A 583 -3.51 -48.06 -0.36
N GLU A 584 -2.59 -48.69 0.37
CA GLU A 584 -1.62 -49.63 -0.19
C GLU A 584 -2.16 -51.05 -0.34
N ASN A 585 -2.93 -51.55 0.64
CA ASN A 585 -3.27 -52.97 0.76
C ASN A 585 -4.75 -53.29 0.45
N LEU A 586 -5.63 -52.28 0.44
CA LEU A 586 -7.04 -52.43 0.05
C LEU A 586 -7.52 -51.24 -0.81
N PRO A 587 -6.78 -50.83 -1.86
CA PRO A 587 -7.12 -49.64 -2.63
C PRO A 587 -8.47 -49.79 -3.33
N LEU A 588 -9.23 -48.71 -3.42
CA LEU A 588 -10.41 -48.65 -4.30
C LEU A 588 -9.96 -48.88 -5.75
N GLN A 589 -10.64 -49.78 -6.48
CA GLN A 589 -10.28 -50.18 -7.84
C GLN A 589 -11.14 -49.52 -8.92
N SER A 590 -12.30 -48.99 -8.52
CA SER A 590 -13.25 -48.34 -9.43
C SER A 590 -14.02 -47.22 -8.76
N SER A 591 -14.68 -46.37 -9.55
CA SER A 591 -15.60 -45.34 -9.04
C SER A 591 -16.84 -45.89 -8.34
N SER A 592 -17.14 -47.19 -8.52
CA SER A 592 -18.23 -47.88 -7.83
C SER A 592 -17.80 -48.44 -6.46
N ASP A 593 -16.50 -48.42 -6.17
CA ASP A 593 -15.96 -48.92 -4.92
C ASP A 593 -16.07 -47.86 -3.84
N LYS A 594 -16.32 -48.30 -2.61
CA LYS A 594 -16.30 -47.47 -1.42
C LYS A 594 -15.83 -48.29 -0.24
N TYR A 595 -15.30 -47.63 0.78
CA TYR A 595 -15.11 -48.28 2.06
C TYR A 595 -16.44 -48.42 2.83
N GLU A 596 -16.66 -49.60 3.37
CA GLU A 596 -17.60 -49.87 4.45
C GLU A 596 -16.76 -50.26 5.67
N ILE A 597 -16.98 -49.57 6.79
CA ILE A 597 -16.06 -49.64 7.94
C ILE A 597 -16.83 -49.95 9.22
N ILE A 598 -16.28 -50.89 9.98
CA ILE A 598 -16.75 -51.27 11.31
C ILE A 598 -15.58 -51.03 12.27
N GLY A 599 -15.61 -49.89 12.95
CA GLY A 599 -14.73 -49.56 14.06
C GLY A 599 -15.11 -50.39 15.27
N CYS A 600 -14.55 -51.59 15.38
CA CYS A 600 -14.76 -52.48 16.52
C CYS A 600 -13.39 -53.02 16.98
N PRO A 601 -12.81 -52.60 18.11
CA PRO A 601 -13.32 -51.60 19.01
C PRO A 601 -13.09 -50.19 18.44
N ILE A 602 -13.82 -49.23 19.00
CA ILE A 602 -13.64 -47.80 18.72
C ILE A 602 -12.59 -47.14 19.61
N TRP A 603 -11.85 -46.20 19.03
CA TRP A 603 -11.01 -45.20 19.73
C TRP A 603 -10.69 -44.01 18.80
N CYS A 604 -9.78 -43.11 19.19
CA CYS A 604 -9.42 -41.91 18.42
C CYS A 604 -9.01 -42.14 16.95
N LYS A 605 -8.66 -43.37 16.53
CA LYS A 605 -8.36 -43.67 15.11
C LYS A 605 -9.55 -43.38 14.20
N ASP A 606 -10.75 -43.60 14.75
CA ASP A 606 -11.97 -43.59 13.98
C ASP A 606 -12.29 -42.16 13.52
N ASP A 607 -11.87 -41.12 14.27
CA ASP A 607 -12.00 -39.73 13.85
C ASP A 607 -11.15 -39.38 12.63
N ALA A 608 -9.89 -39.86 12.56
CA ALA A 608 -9.08 -39.70 11.36
C ALA A 608 -9.71 -40.41 10.16
N ILE A 609 -10.18 -41.64 10.35
CA ILE A 609 -10.84 -42.43 9.30
C ILE A 609 -12.14 -41.74 8.83
N GLN A 610 -12.93 -41.21 9.76
CA GLN A 610 -14.17 -40.48 9.46
C GLN A 610 -13.90 -39.26 8.59
N VAL A 611 -12.90 -38.45 8.95
CA VAL A 611 -12.55 -37.23 8.23
C VAL A 611 -11.99 -37.53 6.84
N ILE A 612 -11.07 -38.50 6.74
CA ILE A 612 -10.32 -38.74 5.51
C ILE A 612 -11.13 -39.51 4.48
N PHE A 613 -11.82 -40.59 4.88
CA PHE A 613 -12.62 -41.39 3.96
C PHE A 613 -14.08 -40.92 3.82
N ASP A 614 -14.46 -39.83 4.49
CA ASP A 614 -15.83 -39.34 4.54
C ASP A 614 -16.82 -40.43 5.04
N LYS A 615 -16.41 -41.18 6.07
CA LYS A 615 -17.17 -42.32 6.62
C LYS A 615 -17.65 -42.04 8.03
N THR A 616 -18.58 -41.11 8.19
CA THR A 616 -19.15 -40.77 9.51
C THR A 616 -20.17 -41.80 9.99
N VAL A 617 -20.46 -41.82 11.30
CA VAL A 617 -21.55 -42.64 11.88
C VAL A 617 -22.89 -42.38 11.17
N GLY A 618 -23.20 -41.12 10.86
CA GLY A 618 -24.40 -40.75 10.08
C GLY A 618 -24.38 -41.26 8.63
N LYS A 619 -23.19 -41.50 8.06
CA LYS A 619 -22.97 -42.12 6.74
C LYS A 619 -22.82 -43.65 6.81
N ARG A 620 -23.38 -44.27 7.85
CA ARG A 620 -23.43 -45.73 8.09
C ARG A 620 -22.11 -46.37 8.51
N TYR A 621 -21.17 -45.60 9.06
CA TYR A 621 -20.04 -46.16 9.83
C TYR A 621 -20.56 -46.83 11.10
N VAL A 622 -20.07 -48.03 11.42
CA VAL A 622 -20.43 -48.70 12.67
C VAL A 622 -19.32 -48.52 13.69
N ALA A 623 -19.68 -47.95 14.83
CA ALA A 623 -18.81 -47.68 15.96
C ALA A 623 -19.30 -48.51 17.16
N THR A 624 -18.55 -49.52 17.56
CA THR A 624 -18.92 -50.37 18.72
C THR A 624 -17.72 -50.73 19.58
N LEU A 625 -17.99 -51.00 20.86
CA LEU A 625 -16.99 -51.47 21.82
C LEU A 625 -16.94 -53.01 21.84
N LEU A 626 -15.76 -53.55 22.10
CA LEU A 626 -15.61 -54.95 22.49
C LEU A 626 -15.75 -55.10 24.00
N THR A 627 -16.29 -56.24 24.43
CA THR A 627 -16.19 -56.68 25.83
C THR A 627 -14.73 -56.94 26.20
N ASP A 628 -14.41 -56.96 27.49
CA ASP A 628 -13.04 -57.22 27.91
C ASP A 628 -12.62 -58.67 27.64
N GLU A 629 -13.57 -59.62 27.68
CA GLU A 629 -13.36 -61.01 27.25
C GLU A 629 -13.02 -61.14 25.77
N ASP A 630 -13.69 -60.38 24.91
CA ASP A 630 -13.44 -60.41 23.46
C ASP A 630 -12.11 -59.70 23.12
N LYS A 631 -11.81 -58.58 23.77
CA LYS A 631 -10.51 -57.89 23.61
C LYS A 631 -9.33 -58.78 23.98
N ALA A 632 -9.48 -59.62 25.01
CA ALA A 632 -8.43 -60.55 25.44
C ALA A 632 -8.14 -61.62 24.37
N GLN A 633 -9.16 -62.02 23.60
CA GLN A 633 -9.04 -62.99 22.50
C GLN A 633 -8.60 -62.36 21.17
N LEU A 634 -8.85 -61.06 20.99
CA LEU A 634 -8.45 -60.28 19.80
C LEU A 634 -7.42 -59.20 20.14
N PRO A 635 -6.22 -59.57 20.64
CA PRO A 635 -5.23 -58.59 21.04
C PRO A 635 -4.87 -57.68 19.86
N ARG A 636 -4.95 -56.37 20.10
CA ARG A 636 -4.55 -55.30 19.17
C ARG A 636 -5.39 -55.18 17.90
N VAL A 637 -6.57 -55.81 17.84
CA VAL A 637 -7.48 -55.63 16.70
C VAL A 637 -7.86 -54.16 16.53
N ALA A 638 -7.87 -53.68 15.30
CA ALA A 638 -8.03 -52.28 14.93
C ALA A 638 -9.27 -52.01 14.06
N GLY A 639 -10.15 -53.01 13.89
CA GLY A 639 -11.39 -52.88 13.16
C GLY A 639 -11.42 -53.70 11.88
N ILE A 640 -12.55 -53.58 11.19
CA ILE A 640 -12.88 -54.33 9.98
C ILE A 640 -13.14 -53.31 8.87
N TYR A 641 -12.47 -53.51 7.74
CA TYR A 641 -12.44 -52.59 6.62
C TYR A 641 -12.79 -53.34 5.35
N ILE A 642 -13.80 -52.90 4.62
CA ILE A 642 -14.31 -53.61 3.44
C ILE A 642 -14.29 -52.65 2.25
N ARG A 643 -13.59 -53.00 1.18
CA ARG A 643 -13.78 -52.38 -0.13
C ARG A 643 -15.01 -53.00 -0.77
N TRP A 644 -16.10 -52.24 -0.81
CA TRP A 644 -17.39 -52.69 -1.30
C TRP A 644 -17.68 -52.10 -2.69
N ASN A 645 -18.00 -52.97 -3.65
CA ASN A 645 -18.44 -52.57 -4.98
C ASN A 645 -19.97 -52.55 -5.05
N GLY A 646 -20.56 -51.36 -5.17
CA GLY A 646 -22.01 -51.19 -5.19
C GLY A 646 -22.73 -51.72 -6.43
N THR A 647 -21.99 -52.04 -7.50
CA THR A 647 -22.56 -52.56 -8.76
C THR A 647 -22.72 -54.07 -8.71
N THR A 648 -21.70 -54.77 -8.21
CA THR A 648 -21.70 -56.23 -8.10
C THR A 648 -22.32 -56.72 -6.79
N ASN A 649 -22.47 -55.83 -5.80
CA ASN A 649 -22.81 -56.17 -4.41
C ASN A 649 -21.87 -57.22 -3.83
N THR A 650 -20.57 -57.04 -4.05
CA THR A 650 -19.50 -57.86 -3.49
C THR A 650 -18.39 -56.97 -2.93
N GLY A 651 -17.51 -57.52 -2.11
CA GLY A 651 -16.36 -56.78 -1.59
C GLY A 651 -15.28 -57.66 -0.97
N ASP A 652 -14.10 -57.07 -0.81
CA ASP A 652 -12.96 -57.67 -0.14
C ASP A 652 -12.76 -56.97 1.21
N GLY A 653 -12.55 -57.77 2.26
CA GLY A 653 -12.51 -57.32 3.63
C GLY A 653 -11.20 -57.68 4.32
N LEU A 654 -10.69 -56.74 5.12
CA LEU A 654 -9.55 -56.93 6.01
C LEU A 654 -9.98 -56.70 7.46
N VAL A 655 -9.53 -57.58 8.34
CA VAL A 655 -9.46 -57.31 9.78
C VAL A 655 -8.02 -56.90 10.08
N LEU A 656 -7.83 -55.70 10.66
CA LEU A 656 -6.49 -55.16 10.89
C LEU A 656 -6.08 -55.27 12.36
N LYS A 657 -4.76 -55.28 12.60
CA LYS A 657 -4.11 -55.09 13.90
C LYS A 657 -3.31 -53.80 13.89
N SER A 658 -3.26 -53.11 15.03
CA SER A 658 -2.38 -51.95 15.25
C SER A 658 -1.26 -52.27 16.25
N ASP A 659 0.00 -52.00 15.89
CA ASP A 659 1.17 -52.00 16.76
C ASP A 659 1.56 -50.59 17.16
N SER A 660 1.64 -50.33 18.47
CA SER A 660 2.25 -49.10 18.99
C SER A 660 3.61 -49.34 19.65
N THR A 661 4.11 -50.58 19.60
CA THR A 661 5.37 -50.98 20.25
C THR A 661 6.57 -50.24 19.69
N PRO A 662 6.74 -50.05 18.36
CA PRO A 662 7.85 -49.26 17.82
C PRO A 662 7.88 -47.83 18.39
N ALA A 663 6.71 -47.17 18.42
CA ALA A 663 6.57 -45.83 18.99
C ALA A 663 6.85 -45.78 20.50
N LYS A 664 6.55 -46.85 21.23
CA LYS A 664 6.86 -46.97 22.66
C LYS A 664 8.35 -47.20 22.92
N ALA A 665 9.05 -47.89 22.04
CA ALA A 665 10.44 -48.32 22.22
C ALA A 665 11.46 -47.19 22.01
N LYS A 666 11.21 -46.23 21.10
CA LYS A 666 12.20 -45.21 20.71
C LYS A 666 12.68 -44.32 21.87
N TYR A 667 11.83 -44.00 22.84
CA TYR A 667 12.14 -42.93 23.79
C TYR A 667 12.35 -43.36 25.24
N GLY A 668 12.31 -44.66 25.57
CA GLY A 668 12.77 -45.17 26.88
C GLY A 668 12.13 -44.56 28.14
N TYR A 669 11.03 -43.81 28.02
CA TYR A 669 10.43 -43.10 29.16
C TYR A 669 9.75 -44.07 30.13
N ASN A 670 10.17 -44.01 31.39
CA ASN A 670 9.50 -44.66 32.50
C ASN A 670 8.22 -43.84 32.82
N PHE A 671 7.07 -44.34 32.41
CA PHE A 671 5.79 -43.67 32.63
C PHE A 671 5.42 -43.70 34.12
N THR A 672 5.58 -42.59 34.82
CA THR A 672 4.69 -42.30 35.97
C THR A 672 3.41 -41.66 35.43
N SER A 673 2.30 -41.76 36.17
CA SER A 673 1.01 -41.18 35.78
C SER A 673 1.12 -39.71 35.38
N ASP A 674 2.02 -39.00 36.04
CA ASP A 674 2.11 -37.54 36.02
C ASP A 674 2.71 -37.02 34.72
N PHE A 675 3.62 -37.76 34.07
CA PHE A 675 4.26 -37.36 32.79
C PHE A 675 3.66 -38.03 31.56
N SER A 676 2.52 -38.70 31.71
CA SER A 676 1.90 -39.51 30.64
C SER A 676 1.59 -38.73 29.36
N TRP A 677 1.34 -37.41 29.45
CA TRP A 677 1.05 -36.55 28.31
C TRP A 677 2.29 -36.21 27.47
N ILE A 678 3.47 -36.05 28.08
CA ILE A 678 4.74 -35.83 27.38
C ILE A 678 5.08 -37.07 26.54
N GLY A 679 4.87 -38.27 27.12
CA GLY A 679 5.03 -39.51 26.38
C GLY A 679 4.02 -39.68 25.23
N LYS A 680 2.83 -39.05 25.31
CA LYS A 680 1.89 -39.00 24.17
C LYS A 680 2.39 -38.07 23.07
N LEU A 681 2.92 -36.89 23.41
CA LEU A 681 3.56 -35.97 22.46
C LEU A 681 4.72 -36.65 21.73
N SER A 682 5.63 -37.27 22.48
CA SER A 682 6.77 -38.01 21.94
C SER A 682 6.35 -39.11 20.95
N ARG A 683 5.31 -39.88 21.29
CA ARG A 683 4.76 -40.91 20.38
C ARG A 683 4.08 -40.31 19.16
N ALA A 684 3.37 -39.19 19.31
CA ALA A 684 2.74 -38.50 18.18
C ALA A 684 3.80 -37.99 17.17
N LEU A 685 4.90 -37.42 17.66
CA LEU A 685 6.03 -37.02 16.81
C LEU A 685 6.70 -38.22 16.14
N PHE A 686 6.77 -39.38 16.82
CA PHE A 686 7.26 -40.60 16.19
C PHE A 686 6.36 -41.06 15.04
N TYR A 687 5.03 -41.08 15.24
CA TYR A 687 4.12 -41.38 14.15
C TYR A 687 4.28 -40.40 12.99
N GLY A 688 4.38 -39.09 13.28
CA GLY A 688 4.59 -38.06 12.27
C GLY A 688 5.81 -38.32 11.37
N ALA A 689 6.92 -38.77 11.97
CA ALA A 689 8.14 -39.11 11.24
C ALA A 689 8.05 -40.42 10.43
N HIS A 690 6.99 -41.22 10.61
CA HIS A 690 6.81 -42.55 10.01
C HIS A 690 5.43 -42.71 9.39
N PHE A 691 4.77 -41.63 8.98
CA PHE A 691 3.46 -41.70 8.33
C PHE A 691 3.50 -42.39 6.95
N ASP A 692 4.68 -42.40 6.31
CA ASP A 692 4.93 -43.10 5.04
C ASP A 692 5.38 -44.55 5.22
N GLU A 693 5.36 -45.09 6.45
CA GLU A 693 5.73 -46.47 6.78
C GLU A 693 4.58 -47.19 7.52
N PRO A 694 3.39 -47.33 6.92
CA PRO A 694 2.21 -47.83 7.63
C PRO A 694 2.36 -49.27 8.15
N GLU A 695 3.12 -50.14 7.48
CA GLU A 695 3.34 -51.54 7.90
C GLU A 695 4.18 -51.67 9.17
N LEU A 696 4.88 -50.60 9.58
CA LEU A 696 5.51 -50.52 10.90
C LEU A 696 4.47 -50.60 12.03
N PHE A 697 3.25 -50.13 11.76
CA PHE A 697 2.20 -49.99 12.76
C PHE A 697 0.95 -50.82 12.46
N VAL A 698 0.74 -51.28 11.24
CA VAL A 698 -0.50 -51.93 10.82
C VAL A 698 -0.18 -53.25 10.13
N SER A 699 -1.00 -54.28 10.41
CA SER A 699 -0.87 -55.58 9.77
C SER A 699 -2.23 -56.25 9.61
N THR A 700 -2.37 -57.12 8.62
CA THR A 700 -3.60 -57.90 8.39
C THR A 700 -3.70 -59.07 9.37
N MET A 701 -4.81 -59.16 10.11
CA MET A 701 -5.16 -60.30 10.96
C MET A 701 -5.91 -61.39 10.19
N HIS A 702 -6.83 -60.98 9.33
CA HIS A 702 -7.72 -61.87 8.59
C HIS A 702 -8.20 -61.19 7.31
N GLU A 703 -8.34 -61.98 6.25
CA GLU A 703 -8.86 -61.56 4.95
C GLU A 703 -10.13 -62.36 4.66
N PHE A 704 -11.14 -61.71 4.09
CA PHE A 704 -12.40 -62.34 3.76
C PHE A 704 -13.06 -61.67 2.56
N THR A 705 -14.03 -62.35 1.95
CA THR A 705 -14.87 -61.81 0.89
C THR A 705 -16.30 -61.69 1.37
N VAL A 706 -17.01 -60.67 0.90
CA VAL A 706 -18.45 -60.48 1.11
C VAL A 706 -19.16 -60.59 -0.23
N ASN A 707 -20.16 -61.45 -0.33
CA ASN A 707 -20.78 -61.84 -1.59
C ASN A 707 -22.21 -61.29 -1.77
N SER A 708 -22.76 -60.62 -0.76
CA SER A 708 -24.07 -60.00 -0.86
C SER A 708 -24.26 -58.81 0.09
N THR A 709 -25.27 -57.99 -0.21
CA THR A 709 -25.67 -56.87 0.65
C THR A 709 -26.11 -57.35 2.03
N GLU A 710 -26.78 -58.51 2.11
CA GLU A 710 -27.22 -59.09 3.37
C GLU A 710 -26.04 -59.48 4.26
N GLU A 711 -24.98 -60.06 3.71
CA GLU A 711 -23.78 -60.45 4.46
C GLU A 711 -23.11 -59.22 5.10
N ILE A 712 -22.91 -58.14 4.35
CA ILE A 712 -22.31 -56.92 4.90
C ILE A 712 -23.24 -56.23 5.92
N GLN A 713 -24.56 -56.24 5.72
CA GLN A 713 -25.49 -55.67 6.70
C GLN A 713 -25.51 -56.48 8.00
N LYS A 714 -25.37 -57.81 7.93
CA LYS A 714 -25.33 -58.68 9.11
C LYS A 714 -24.21 -58.27 10.06
N LEU A 715 -23.02 -57.96 9.54
CA LEU A 715 -21.88 -57.50 10.34
C LEU A 715 -22.13 -56.16 11.06
N LYS A 716 -23.16 -55.41 10.67
CA LYS A 716 -23.47 -54.05 11.15
C LYS A 716 -24.66 -54.01 12.10
N TYR A 717 -25.40 -55.11 12.27
CA TYR A 717 -26.61 -55.13 13.08
C TYR A 717 -26.33 -55.01 14.57
N ALA A 718 -27.21 -54.29 15.26
CA ALA A 718 -27.19 -54.21 16.71
C ALA A 718 -27.35 -55.62 17.32
N GLY A 719 -26.51 -55.94 18.30
CA GLY A 719 -26.49 -57.26 18.95
C GLY A 719 -25.70 -58.34 18.21
N VAL A 720 -25.12 -58.05 17.04
CA VAL A 720 -24.22 -58.95 16.33
C VAL A 720 -22.77 -58.63 16.68
N ASN A 721 -21.99 -59.64 17.08
CA ASN A 721 -20.53 -59.52 17.17
C ASN A 721 -19.93 -59.85 15.79
N PRO A 722 -19.38 -58.86 15.06
CA PRO A 722 -18.87 -59.09 13.71
C PRO A 722 -17.69 -60.06 13.68
N TYR A 723 -16.94 -60.19 14.78
CA TYR A 723 -15.83 -61.14 14.85
C TYR A 723 -16.28 -62.58 15.03
N VAL A 724 -17.42 -62.81 15.68
CA VAL A 724 -18.05 -64.14 15.74
C VAL A 724 -18.55 -64.53 14.35
N GLU A 725 -19.18 -63.59 13.64
CA GLU A 725 -19.65 -63.81 12.27
C GLU A 725 -18.51 -64.10 11.28
N LEU A 726 -17.35 -63.48 11.49
CA LEU A 726 -16.13 -63.77 10.72
C LEU A 726 -15.37 -65.01 11.22
N GLY A 727 -15.87 -65.73 12.24
CA GLY A 727 -15.22 -66.93 12.78
C GLY A 727 -13.92 -66.68 13.55
N LEU A 728 -13.65 -65.44 13.95
CA LEU A 728 -12.49 -65.03 14.74
C LEU A 728 -12.71 -65.12 16.25
N LEU A 729 -13.97 -65.24 16.67
CA LEU A 729 -14.38 -65.54 18.05
C LEU A 729 -15.37 -66.70 18.07
N ASN A 730 -15.34 -67.47 19.15
CA ASN A 730 -16.37 -68.48 19.38
C ASN A 730 -17.68 -67.82 19.79
N GLN A 731 -18.84 -68.39 19.41
CA GLN A 731 -20.12 -67.96 19.96
C GLN A 731 -20.12 -68.12 21.47
N SER A 732 -20.26 -67.01 22.20
CA SER A 732 -20.53 -67.04 23.63
C SER A 732 -21.87 -67.72 23.84
N THR A 733 -21.86 -68.92 24.45
CA THR A 733 -23.09 -69.55 24.95
C THR A 733 -23.75 -68.58 25.95
N PRO A 734 -25.07 -68.30 25.85
CA PRO A 734 -25.76 -67.32 26.68
C PRO A 734 -25.54 -67.48 28.18
#